data_AF-A0A520CTW5-F1
#
_entry.id   AF-A0A520CTW5-F1
#
_cell.length_a   1.000
_cell.length_b   1.000
_cell.length_c   1.000
_cell.angle_alpha   90.00
_cell.angle_beta   90.00
_cell.angle_gamma   90.00
#
_symmetry.space_group_name_H-M   'P 1'
#
loop_
_entity.id
_entity.type
_entity.pdbx_description
1 polymer ?
#
loop_
_entity_poly.entity_id
_entity_poly.type
_entity_poly.pdbx_seq_one_letter_code
_entity_poly.pdbx_strand_id
1 'polypeptide(L)'
;MKRIVVFLFLVTIALHSRPATFVVTSNADAGAGTLREAIIAANANGTAEVDYIHFNISGAARADVSISLATELPVLTSKIIIDGTTQPTALLGNANIKVAIVRGGTDFFSGLRLDNASEIEIYGLSFSNFKSDPLGAVDENKAGIYLYNSKNIIIGAPLKPNCFNNNFAGILSPFVIPRFDNVNIKITSNIFGLGENGLLSQPNQAGIDISFLTDGSIGGDLVDEGNLFGSNTRVGIALGGAATGIKITNNRIGLNINSLLVKSTSATGIIINGETAAPLIKNNIIGGQLVGIYLDYVNGGFKLEGNDIGTNQLGTFDFGNATGVHVRFCNKGMIGGDDLSQGNNIAYNATGVLLEIAYPISMLKNSFYCNSAAITFKNLPEGKSIAQSRIQQISSNAVSGTFVSYGKVELFYTDSCPDCQGKTWFATVLADVNGNWNYSGPVTGKVTCMGTNTDGATSTFSKPLIISASAAIAGVVCGETTGSISVPVYDASVFEWYNAANVLVGRDRVLTGVGAGNYYLKAGQLGACDVTSAVFTIDGSSNGINDSQKVIVNEYCGSGDGSITKIIVANNLTRIWYNASNEVVSTADDLIGVKEGIYYFRAGTGNCEVRSNNYTVGNTIITYKARTVNQIPETCGNKNGSVTITAYETEKPNRFEWFDEQGNLVSDQENLKDYPAGKYKLIGYGDTGCENTVGEFEILTSQSPTIDYSSFRQYISCDGKTISTTGLIINGTSSPYTFKWQDEDGNTVSTLLNISGVEKGKYTLFVTDKNDCVVNGETIDFSQLISSALEVPNAISPNGDGVNDYWEIKGVQNYPLGDFSIFARDGSRVFYSKGYAKPFNGFFNGKTLPTGVYYYVIDLKTSCGVQSGSLTILR
;
A
#
# COMPACT_ATOMS: atom_id res chain seq x y z
N MET A 1 -23.86 -76.01 -45.27
CA MET A 1 -23.66 -74.60 -45.67
C MET A 1 -25.06 -74.06 -45.99
N LYS A 2 -25.79 -73.28 -45.16
CA LYS A 2 -25.56 -71.90 -44.65
C LYS A 2 -24.98 -71.02 -45.78
N ARG A 3 -25.59 -69.92 -46.26
CA ARG A 3 -26.30 -68.83 -45.54
C ARG A 3 -27.39 -68.15 -46.39
N ILE A 4 -28.54 -67.83 -45.77
CA ILE A 4 -29.53 -66.83 -46.23
C ILE A 4 -29.19 -65.52 -45.50
N VAL A 5 -29.04 -64.41 -46.24
CA VAL A 5 -28.83 -63.06 -45.69
C VAL A 5 -30.10 -62.25 -45.94
N VAL A 6 -30.75 -61.88 -44.84
CA VAL A 6 -31.89 -60.95 -44.78
C VAL A 6 -31.32 -59.55 -44.53
N PHE A 7 -31.62 -58.61 -45.42
CA PHE A 7 -31.34 -57.18 -45.22
C PHE A 7 -32.52 -56.55 -44.47
N LEU A 8 -32.29 -56.05 -43.26
CA LEU A 8 -33.25 -55.30 -42.46
C LEU A 8 -33.06 -53.80 -42.76
N PHE A 9 -34.05 -53.15 -43.37
CA PHE A 9 -34.12 -51.69 -43.49
C PHE A 9 -34.65 -51.12 -42.16
N LEU A 10 -33.77 -50.53 -41.36
CA LEU A 10 -34.15 -49.73 -40.19
C LEU A 10 -34.42 -48.29 -40.67
N VAL A 11 -35.70 -47.94 -40.77
CA VAL A 11 -36.15 -46.55 -40.94
C VAL A 11 -35.99 -45.86 -39.58
N THR A 12 -34.90 -45.12 -39.41
CA THR A 12 -34.77 -44.15 -38.31
C THR A 12 -35.65 -42.95 -38.61
N ILE A 13 -36.84 -42.91 -38.00
CA ILE A 13 -37.64 -41.69 -37.93
C ILE A 13 -36.85 -40.71 -37.06
N ALA A 14 -36.26 -39.68 -37.67
CA ALA A 14 -35.72 -38.53 -36.96
C ALA A 14 -36.90 -37.79 -36.31
N LEU A 15 -37.17 -38.11 -35.05
CA LEU A 15 -38.04 -37.32 -34.18
C LEU A 15 -37.40 -35.93 -34.09
N HIS A 16 -37.99 -34.96 -34.78
CA HIS A 16 -37.62 -33.56 -34.61
C HIS A 16 -38.07 -33.16 -33.21
N SER A 17 -37.13 -32.75 -32.35
CA SER A 17 -37.46 -32.16 -31.05
C SER A 17 -38.29 -30.91 -31.29
N ARG A 18 -39.43 -30.79 -30.62
CA ARG A 18 -40.30 -29.61 -30.66
C ARG A 18 -40.08 -28.80 -29.38
N PRO A 19 -40.30 -27.47 -29.42
CA PRO A 19 -40.28 -26.66 -28.21
C PRO A 19 -41.30 -27.20 -27.20
N ALA A 20 -40.86 -27.44 -25.97
CA ALA A 20 -41.67 -27.95 -24.88
C ALA A 20 -41.87 -26.89 -23.78
N THR A 21 -43.01 -26.94 -23.09
CA THR A 21 -43.27 -26.12 -21.91
C THR A 21 -43.40 -27.02 -20.68
N PHE A 22 -42.50 -26.85 -19.71
CA PHE A 22 -42.51 -27.54 -18.43
C PHE A 22 -43.04 -26.60 -17.35
N VAL A 23 -44.09 -27.00 -16.64
CA VAL A 23 -44.74 -26.17 -15.62
C VAL A 23 -44.36 -26.64 -14.23
N VAL A 24 -43.70 -25.78 -13.46
CA VAL A 24 -43.36 -25.98 -12.05
C VAL A 24 -44.60 -25.70 -11.19
N THR A 25 -45.06 -26.69 -10.44
CA THR A 25 -46.27 -26.61 -9.60
C THR A 25 -45.98 -26.84 -8.11
N SER A 26 -44.75 -27.20 -7.76
CA SER A 26 -44.29 -27.49 -6.40
C SER A 26 -43.08 -26.64 -6.02
N ASN A 27 -43.05 -26.16 -4.78
CA ASN A 27 -41.90 -25.45 -4.20
C ASN A 27 -40.87 -26.38 -3.51
N ALA A 28 -41.05 -27.70 -3.59
CA ALA A 28 -40.09 -28.67 -3.08
C ALA A 28 -38.79 -28.66 -3.90
N ASP A 29 -37.68 -29.07 -3.28
CA ASP A 29 -36.35 -29.17 -3.93
C ASP A 29 -36.30 -30.23 -5.04
N ALA A 30 -37.05 -31.34 -4.88
CA ALA A 30 -37.04 -32.48 -5.80
C ALA A 30 -38.39 -33.21 -5.81
N GLY A 31 -38.61 -34.03 -6.85
CA GLY A 31 -39.84 -34.78 -7.06
C GLY A 31 -40.75 -34.16 -8.11
N ALA A 32 -41.95 -34.73 -8.25
CA ALA A 32 -42.90 -34.35 -9.29
C ALA A 32 -43.32 -32.87 -9.18
N GLY A 33 -43.34 -32.17 -10.31
CA GLY A 33 -43.75 -30.76 -10.42
C GLY A 33 -42.73 -29.75 -9.91
N THR A 34 -41.50 -30.16 -9.61
CA THR A 34 -40.44 -29.26 -9.10
C THR A 34 -39.64 -28.61 -10.22
N LEU A 35 -38.96 -27.50 -9.90
CA LEU A 35 -38.02 -26.85 -10.81
C LEU A 35 -36.88 -27.82 -11.23
N ARG A 36 -36.41 -28.65 -10.32
CA ARG A 36 -35.38 -29.65 -10.58
C ARG A 36 -35.81 -30.64 -11.67
N GLU A 37 -37.03 -31.17 -11.57
CA GLU A 37 -37.58 -32.07 -12.60
C GLU A 37 -37.75 -31.36 -13.94
N ALA A 38 -38.27 -30.14 -13.94
CA ALA A 38 -38.43 -29.34 -15.17
C ALA A 38 -37.10 -29.09 -15.89
N ILE A 39 -36.02 -28.79 -15.16
CA ILE A 39 -34.67 -28.63 -15.72
C ILE A 39 -34.16 -29.96 -16.31
N ILE A 40 -34.33 -31.08 -15.61
CA ILE A 40 -33.91 -32.40 -16.12
C ILE A 40 -34.64 -32.73 -17.42
N ALA A 41 -35.95 -32.47 -17.47
CA ALA A 41 -36.75 -32.72 -18.66
C ALA A 41 -36.36 -31.83 -19.84
N ALA A 42 -36.10 -30.53 -19.59
CA ALA A 42 -35.62 -29.60 -20.62
C ALA A 42 -34.23 -29.99 -21.14
N ASN A 43 -33.30 -30.37 -20.25
CA ASN A 43 -31.98 -30.87 -20.67
C ASN A 43 -32.10 -32.13 -21.55
N ALA A 44 -33.05 -33.02 -21.24
CA ALA A 44 -33.27 -34.24 -22.01
C ALA A 44 -33.94 -33.99 -23.38
N ASN A 45 -34.66 -32.87 -23.57
CA ASN A 45 -35.28 -32.51 -24.85
C ASN A 45 -34.27 -31.97 -25.88
N GLY A 46 -33.06 -31.59 -25.42
CA GLY A 46 -31.92 -31.24 -26.27
C GLY A 46 -31.82 -29.76 -26.63
N THR A 47 -31.08 -29.44 -27.68
CA THR A 47 -30.68 -28.06 -28.04
C THR A 47 -31.22 -27.58 -29.39
N ALA A 48 -32.11 -28.33 -30.05
CA ALA A 48 -32.54 -27.94 -31.40
C ALA A 48 -33.53 -26.77 -31.38
N GLU A 49 -34.42 -26.74 -30.39
CA GLU A 49 -35.46 -25.73 -30.19
C GLU A 49 -35.37 -25.16 -28.77
N VAL A 50 -36.00 -24.02 -28.53
CA VAL A 50 -36.03 -23.37 -27.20
C VAL A 50 -37.18 -23.95 -26.37
N ASP A 51 -36.85 -24.45 -25.18
CA ASP A 51 -37.82 -24.89 -24.18
C ASP A 51 -38.21 -23.78 -23.20
N TYR A 52 -39.35 -23.95 -22.55
CA TYR A 52 -39.91 -22.99 -21.61
C TYR A 52 -40.13 -23.64 -20.25
N ILE A 53 -39.61 -23.04 -19.18
CA ILE A 53 -40.00 -23.35 -17.80
C ILE A 53 -40.91 -22.24 -17.29
N HIS A 54 -42.17 -22.61 -17.03
CA HIS A 54 -43.20 -21.74 -16.46
C HIS A 54 -43.49 -22.16 -15.02
N PHE A 55 -44.13 -21.27 -14.25
CA PHE A 55 -44.47 -21.49 -12.85
C PHE A 55 -45.98 -21.34 -12.62
N ASN A 56 -46.54 -22.26 -11.83
CA ASN A 56 -47.91 -22.23 -11.34
C ASN A 56 -47.99 -22.92 -9.98
N ILE A 57 -47.17 -22.46 -9.03
CA ILE A 57 -47.12 -22.98 -7.67
C ILE A 57 -48.34 -22.46 -6.90
N SER A 58 -49.10 -23.37 -6.30
CA SER A 58 -50.26 -23.01 -5.47
C SER A 58 -49.79 -22.45 -4.13
N GLY A 59 -50.31 -21.30 -3.71
CA GLY A 59 -49.88 -20.67 -2.45
C GLY A 59 -50.55 -19.32 -2.17
N ALA A 60 -50.51 -18.90 -0.92
CA ALA A 60 -51.03 -17.61 -0.44
C ALA A 60 -49.99 -16.77 0.32
N ALA A 61 -48.82 -17.32 0.63
CA ALA A 61 -47.73 -16.63 1.33
C ALA A 61 -46.40 -16.71 0.56
N ARG A 62 -45.45 -15.84 0.92
CA ARG A 62 -44.07 -15.83 0.36
C ARG A 62 -43.42 -17.22 0.39
N ALA A 63 -43.57 -17.96 1.47
CA ALA A 63 -42.97 -19.28 1.64
C ALA A 63 -43.47 -20.30 0.61
N ASP A 64 -44.72 -20.17 0.16
CA ASP A 64 -45.33 -21.11 -0.79
C ASP A 64 -44.73 -20.98 -2.19
N VAL A 65 -44.24 -19.80 -2.57
CA VAL A 65 -43.54 -19.55 -3.85
C VAL A 65 -42.01 -19.46 -3.67
N SER A 66 -41.50 -19.93 -2.53
CA SER A 66 -40.07 -20.02 -2.24
C SER A 66 -39.58 -21.46 -2.36
N ILE A 67 -38.76 -21.74 -3.37
CA ILE A 67 -38.10 -23.02 -3.58
C ILE A 67 -36.82 -23.04 -2.74
N SER A 68 -36.85 -23.79 -1.64
CA SER A 68 -35.71 -23.97 -0.75
C SER A 68 -34.85 -25.14 -1.23
N LEU A 69 -33.69 -24.84 -1.83
CA LEU A 69 -32.80 -25.83 -2.40
C LEU A 69 -31.99 -26.53 -1.33
N ALA A 70 -32.01 -27.86 -1.32
CA ALA A 70 -31.17 -28.67 -0.43
C ALA A 70 -29.80 -28.97 -1.05
N THR A 71 -29.75 -29.09 -2.38
CA THR A 71 -28.55 -29.38 -3.18
C THR A 71 -28.53 -28.56 -4.46
N GLU A 72 -27.38 -28.48 -5.15
CA GLU A 72 -27.26 -27.77 -6.42
C GLU A 72 -28.29 -28.26 -7.45
N LEU A 73 -28.92 -27.34 -8.18
CA LEU A 73 -29.80 -27.70 -9.30
C LEU A 73 -28.98 -28.32 -10.44
N PRO A 74 -29.57 -29.17 -11.28
CA PRO A 74 -28.88 -29.71 -12.45
C PRO A 74 -28.37 -28.57 -13.35
N VAL A 75 -27.16 -28.75 -13.89
CA VAL A 75 -26.55 -27.79 -14.82
C VAL A 75 -27.48 -27.57 -16.01
N LEU A 76 -27.68 -26.32 -16.40
CA LEU A 76 -28.44 -25.98 -17.60
C LEU A 76 -27.57 -26.24 -18.83
N THR A 77 -28.02 -27.15 -19.71
CA THR A 77 -27.27 -27.58 -20.90
C THR A 77 -28.06 -27.47 -22.21
N SER A 78 -29.38 -27.30 -22.13
CA SER A 78 -30.25 -27.06 -23.29
C SER A 78 -30.48 -25.57 -23.58
N LYS A 79 -31.22 -25.26 -24.65
CA LYS A 79 -31.73 -23.92 -24.94
C LYS A 79 -33.04 -23.72 -24.18
N ILE A 80 -33.10 -22.76 -23.28
CA ILE A 80 -34.19 -22.70 -22.29
C ILE A 80 -34.48 -21.26 -21.84
N ILE A 81 -35.77 -20.95 -21.73
CA ILE A 81 -36.29 -19.74 -21.08
C ILE A 81 -36.93 -20.13 -19.75
N ILE A 82 -36.39 -19.63 -18.63
CA ILE A 82 -36.97 -19.78 -17.29
C ILE A 82 -37.69 -18.48 -16.94
N ASP A 83 -39.01 -18.50 -16.91
CA ASP A 83 -39.83 -17.30 -16.73
C ASP A 83 -40.70 -17.35 -15.47
N GLY A 84 -40.14 -16.86 -14.35
CA GLY A 84 -40.84 -16.69 -13.08
C GLY A 84 -42.03 -15.73 -13.14
N THR A 85 -42.11 -14.84 -14.14
CA THR A 85 -43.25 -13.91 -14.27
C THR A 85 -44.55 -14.61 -14.61
N THR A 86 -44.47 -15.85 -15.11
CA THR A 86 -45.61 -16.72 -15.42
C THR A 86 -46.37 -17.20 -14.18
N GLN A 87 -45.74 -17.15 -13.00
CA GLN A 87 -46.41 -17.42 -11.72
C GLN A 87 -47.63 -16.48 -11.59
N PRO A 88 -48.86 -17.00 -11.35
CA PRO A 88 -50.05 -16.16 -11.33
C PRO A 88 -50.06 -15.13 -10.19
N THR A 89 -49.56 -15.52 -9.02
CA THR A 89 -49.61 -14.71 -7.79
C THR A 89 -48.32 -13.92 -7.57
N ALA A 90 -48.44 -12.69 -7.08
CA ALA A 90 -47.31 -11.82 -6.74
C ALA A 90 -47.12 -11.77 -5.21
N LEU A 91 -46.50 -12.82 -4.65
CA LEU A 91 -46.39 -13.01 -3.18
C LEU A 91 -45.06 -12.52 -2.58
N LEU A 92 -44.15 -11.97 -3.39
CA LEU A 92 -42.84 -11.44 -2.95
C LEU A 92 -42.83 -9.91 -2.75
N GLY A 93 -43.99 -9.25 -2.82
CA GLY A 93 -44.07 -7.78 -2.71
C GLY A 93 -43.57 -7.03 -3.96
N ASN A 94 -43.39 -7.74 -5.08
CA ASN A 94 -43.09 -7.19 -6.39
C ASN A 94 -44.02 -7.83 -7.44
N ALA A 95 -44.50 -7.05 -8.41
CA ALA A 95 -45.44 -7.53 -9.43
C ALA A 95 -44.80 -8.48 -10.45
N ASN A 96 -43.49 -8.40 -10.66
CA ASN A 96 -42.77 -9.12 -11.71
C ASN A 96 -41.70 -10.08 -11.18
N ILE A 97 -41.29 -9.97 -9.91
CA ILE A 97 -40.45 -10.99 -9.25
C ILE A 97 -41.38 -11.85 -8.40
N LYS A 98 -41.64 -13.09 -8.84
CA LYS A 98 -42.76 -13.87 -8.30
C LYS A 98 -42.38 -15.21 -7.70
N VAL A 99 -41.18 -15.73 -7.99
CA VAL A 99 -40.67 -16.99 -7.45
C VAL A 99 -39.33 -16.74 -6.79
N ALA A 100 -39.14 -17.25 -5.58
CA ALA A 100 -37.86 -17.15 -4.87
C ALA A 100 -37.13 -18.50 -4.92
N ILE A 101 -35.84 -18.46 -5.20
CA ILE A 101 -34.91 -19.58 -5.12
C ILE A 101 -33.96 -19.25 -3.97
N VAL A 102 -33.97 -20.10 -2.94
CA VAL A 102 -33.25 -19.86 -1.69
C VAL A 102 -32.35 -21.05 -1.41
N ARG A 103 -31.10 -20.79 -1.02
CA ARG A 103 -30.23 -21.86 -0.50
C ARG A 103 -30.72 -22.29 0.89
N GLY A 104 -31.25 -23.51 0.99
CA GLY A 104 -31.68 -24.15 2.23
C GLY A 104 -30.68 -25.16 2.81
N GLY A 105 -29.81 -25.73 1.98
CA GLY A 105 -28.75 -26.65 2.38
C GLY A 105 -27.58 -25.97 3.11
N THR A 106 -26.74 -26.77 3.77
CA THR A 106 -25.52 -26.30 4.46
C THR A 106 -24.35 -26.08 3.50
N ASP A 107 -24.26 -26.89 2.45
CA ASP A 107 -23.17 -26.86 1.47
C ASP A 107 -23.21 -25.61 0.58
N PHE A 108 -22.05 -25.21 0.06
CA PHE A 108 -21.94 -24.10 -0.88
C PHE A 108 -22.20 -24.58 -2.31
N PHE A 109 -23.33 -24.17 -2.88
CA PHE A 109 -23.68 -24.38 -4.28
C PHE A 109 -24.37 -23.14 -4.87
N SER A 110 -24.50 -23.07 -6.19
CA SER A 110 -25.15 -21.95 -6.88
C SER A 110 -26.65 -22.21 -7.09
N GLY A 111 -27.42 -21.14 -7.28
CA GLY A 111 -28.85 -21.24 -7.57
C GLY A 111 -29.10 -21.90 -8.93
N LEU A 112 -28.63 -21.26 -10.00
CA LEU A 112 -28.58 -21.84 -11.33
C LEU A 112 -27.12 -21.89 -11.82
N ARG A 113 -26.75 -23.00 -12.45
CA ARG A 113 -25.41 -23.19 -13.02
C ARG A 113 -25.51 -23.38 -14.53
N LEU A 114 -24.88 -22.46 -15.26
CA LEU A 114 -24.77 -22.44 -16.72
C LEU A 114 -23.31 -22.71 -17.07
N ASP A 115 -23.03 -23.94 -17.48
CA ASP A 115 -21.69 -24.45 -17.69
C ASP A 115 -21.64 -25.10 -19.08
N ASN A 116 -20.86 -24.51 -19.99
CA ASN A 116 -20.90 -24.80 -21.42
C ASN A 116 -22.30 -24.60 -22.04
N ALA A 117 -23.03 -23.59 -21.56
CA ALA A 117 -24.42 -23.35 -21.93
C ALA A 117 -24.56 -22.28 -23.02
N SER A 118 -25.62 -22.35 -23.82
CA SER A 118 -25.91 -21.34 -24.84
C SER A 118 -27.40 -21.08 -25.03
N GLU A 119 -27.77 -19.83 -25.35
CA GLU A 119 -29.16 -19.44 -25.67
C GLU A 119 -30.13 -19.71 -24.51
N ILE A 120 -29.82 -19.10 -23.35
CA ILE A 120 -30.64 -19.21 -22.14
C ILE A 120 -31.14 -17.83 -21.73
N GLU A 121 -32.40 -17.76 -21.30
CA GLU A 121 -33.00 -16.55 -20.75
C GLU A 121 -33.60 -16.81 -19.36
N ILE A 122 -33.40 -15.88 -18.41
CA ILE A 122 -33.83 -16.03 -17.01
C ILE A 122 -34.55 -14.76 -16.54
N TYR A 123 -35.79 -14.92 -16.06
CA TYR A 123 -36.70 -13.82 -15.75
C TYR A 123 -37.50 -14.05 -14.46
N GLY A 124 -37.80 -12.97 -13.73
CA GLY A 124 -38.83 -12.96 -12.68
C GLY A 124 -38.50 -13.74 -11.40
N LEU A 125 -37.23 -14.05 -11.17
CA LEU A 125 -36.76 -14.85 -10.03
C LEU A 125 -36.03 -14.01 -8.97
N SER A 126 -36.20 -14.36 -7.69
CA SER A 126 -35.39 -13.85 -6.59
C SER A 126 -34.39 -14.91 -6.14
N PHE A 127 -33.09 -14.62 -6.17
CA PHE A 127 -32.02 -15.51 -5.70
C PHE A 127 -31.47 -15.02 -4.37
N SER A 128 -31.53 -15.85 -3.34
CA SER A 128 -31.06 -15.45 -2.01
C SER A 128 -30.33 -16.54 -1.22
N ASN A 129 -29.46 -16.08 -0.31
CA ASN A 129 -28.70 -16.90 0.63
C ASN A 129 -27.60 -17.79 0.01
N PHE A 130 -27.20 -17.51 -1.23
CA PHE A 130 -26.07 -18.17 -1.90
C PHE A 130 -24.72 -17.55 -1.48
N LYS A 131 -24.42 -17.64 -0.19
CA LYS A 131 -23.13 -17.22 0.38
C LYS A 131 -22.06 -18.28 0.16
N SER A 132 -20.80 -17.85 0.13
CA SER A 132 -19.60 -18.70 0.12
C SER A 132 -18.65 -18.26 1.22
N ASP A 133 -17.70 -19.12 1.59
CA ASP A 133 -16.59 -18.74 2.45
C ASP A 133 -15.75 -17.65 1.75
N PRO A 134 -15.66 -16.43 2.31
CA PRO A 134 -14.83 -15.37 1.73
C PRO A 134 -13.33 -15.69 1.66
N LEU A 135 -12.88 -16.70 2.44
CA LEU A 135 -11.49 -17.17 2.48
C LEU A 135 -11.31 -18.53 1.79
N GLY A 136 -12.40 -19.09 1.24
CA GLY A 136 -12.40 -20.37 0.54
C GLY A 136 -11.68 -20.30 -0.81
N ALA A 137 -11.52 -21.46 -1.45
CA ALA A 137 -10.91 -21.51 -2.78
C ALA A 137 -11.81 -20.82 -3.82
N VAL A 138 -11.23 -20.26 -4.88
CA VAL A 138 -11.97 -19.45 -5.86
C VAL A 138 -13.06 -20.25 -6.58
N ASP A 139 -12.84 -21.54 -6.81
CA ASP A 139 -13.79 -22.52 -7.35
C ASP A 139 -14.91 -22.89 -6.36
N GLU A 140 -14.70 -22.64 -5.07
CA GLU A 140 -15.72 -22.80 -4.03
C GLU A 140 -16.68 -21.59 -3.96
N ASN A 141 -16.37 -20.47 -4.62
CA ASN A 141 -17.28 -19.33 -4.71
C ASN A 141 -18.55 -19.68 -5.51
N LYS A 142 -19.70 -19.26 -5.01
CA LYS A 142 -21.04 -19.56 -5.54
C LYS A 142 -21.87 -18.29 -5.66
N ALA A 143 -22.97 -18.39 -6.38
CA ALA A 143 -23.82 -17.24 -6.69
C ALA A 143 -25.27 -17.64 -6.89
N GLY A 144 -26.14 -16.63 -7.03
CA GLY A 144 -27.49 -16.85 -7.53
C GLY A 144 -27.44 -17.51 -8.92
N ILE A 145 -26.65 -16.96 -9.83
CA ILE A 145 -26.37 -17.54 -11.15
C ILE A 145 -24.86 -17.67 -11.36
N TYR A 146 -24.43 -18.87 -11.72
CA TYR A 146 -23.05 -19.20 -12.05
C TYR A 146 -22.88 -19.41 -13.56
N LEU A 147 -21.88 -18.77 -14.15
CA LEU A 147 -21.55 -18.82 -15.57
C LEU A 147 -20.14 -19.41 -15.76
N TYR A 148 -20.00 -20.34 -16.69
CA TYR A 148 -18.70 -20.82 -17.17
C TYR A 148 -18.79 -21.26 -18.64
N ASN A 149 -17.93 -20.71 -19.49
CA ASN A 149 -17.93 -20.97 -20.94
C ASN A 149 -19.33 -20.82 -21.58
N SER A 150 -20.09 -19.82 -21.17
CA SER A 150 -21.49 -19.64 -21.58
C SER A 150 -21.66 -18.54 -22.63
N LYS A 151 -22.63 -18.70 -23.54
CA LYS A 151 -22.82 -17.81 -24.69
C LYS A 151 -24.27 -17.41 -24.93
N ASN A 152 -24.53 -16.18 -25.38
CA ASN A 152 -25.87 -15.71 -25.74
C ASN A 152 -26.88 -15.89 -24.58
N ILE A 153 -26.55 -15.31 -23.41
CA ILE A 153 -27.36 -15.45 -22.19
C ILE A 153 -28.04 -14.11 -21.89
N ILE A 154 -29.34 -14.15 -21.59
CA ILE A 154 -30.10 -12.98 -21.17
C ILE A 154 -30.57 -13.16 -19.73
N ILE A 155 -30.22 -12.24 -18.85
CA ILE A 155 -30.62 -12.25 -17.44
C ILE A 155 -31.39 -10.96 -17.18
N GLY A 156 -32.71 -11.10 -17.08
CA GLY A 156 -33.64 -10.00 -16.85
C GLY A 156 -33.94 -9.20 -18.12
N ALA A 157 -35.10 -8.54 -18.13
CA ALA A 157 -35.56 -7.63 -19.17
C ALA A 157 -36.56 -6.62 -18.57
N PRO A 158 -36.92 -5.53 -19.28
CA PRO A 158 -37.98 -4.64 -18.82
C PRO A 158 -39.26 -5.39 -18.47
N LEU A 159 -39.87 -5.06 -17.32
CA LEU A 159 -41.01 -5.77 -16.73
C LEU A 159 -40.77 -7.25 -16.37
N LYS A 160 -39.56 -7.76 -16.55
CA LYS A 160 -39.14 -9.11 -16.19
C LYS A 160 -37.81 -9.11 -15.39
N PRO A 161 -37.70 -8.30 -14.31
CA PRO A 161 -36.48 -8.23 -13.51
C PRO A 161 -36.23 -9.53 -12.74
N ASN A 162 -34.96 -9.83 -12.45
CA ASN A 162 -34.60 -10.72 -11.35
C ASN A 162 -34.11 -9.91 -10.15
N CYS A 163 -34.08 -10.52 -8.97
CA CYS A 163 -33.49 -9.94 -7.76
C CYS A 163 -32.41 -10.87 -7.19
N PHE A 164 -31.32 -10.28 -6.72
CA PHE A 164 -30.18 -10.98 -6.12
C PHE A 164 -29.83 -10.33 -4.80
N ASN A 165 -30.02 -11.04 -3.70
CA ASN A 165 -29.78 -10.52 -2.36
C ASN A 165 -29.13 -11.54 -1.42
N ASN A 166 -28.36 -11.07 -0.43
CA ASN A 166 -27.69 -11.92 0.56
C ASN A 166 -26.80 -13.04 -0.02
N ASN A 167 -26.25 -12.85 -1.21
CA ASN A 167 -25.36 -13.80 -1.88
C ASN A 167 -23.89 -13.39 -1.76
N PHE A 168 -22.97 -14.31 -2.06
CA PHE A 168 -21.58 -13.95 -2.33
C PHE A 168 -21.54 -13.06 -3.57
N ALA A 169 -22.05 -13.56 -4.70
CA ALA A 169 -22.31 -12.76 -5.89
C ALA A 169 -23.75 -12.99 -6.39
N GLY A 170 -24.38 -11.97 -6.97
CA GLY A 170 -25.63 -12.17 -7.70
C GLY A 170 -25.40 -13.05 -8.93
N ILE A 171 -24.45 -12.63 -9.77
CA ILE A 171 -23.99 -13.37 -10.95
C ILE A 171 -22.48 -13.52 -10.87
N LEU A 172 -21.98 -14.74 -11.03
CA LEU A 172 -20.55 -15.06 -10.92
C LEU A 172 -20.04 -15.83 -12.13
N SER A 173 -18.88 -15.44 -12.63
CA SER A 173 -17.97 -16.30 -13.39
C SER A 173 -16.56 -16.15 -12.82
N PRO A 174 -16.06 -17.13 -12.06
CA PRO A 174 -14.78 -16.99 -11.40
C PRO A 174 -13.61 -17.15 -12.38
N PHE A 175 -12.44 -16.63 -12.00
CA PHE A 175 -11.20 -16.95 -12.69
C PHE A 175 -10.81 -18.39 -12.34
N VAL A 176 -10.99 -19.30 -13.29
CA VAL A 176 -10.59 -20.72 -13.16
C VAL A 176 -9.81 -21.18 -14.38
N ILE A 177 -8.99 -22.22 -14.20
CA ILE A 177 -8.14 -22.80 -15.24
C ILE A 177 -8.72 -24.17 -15.65
N PRO A 178 -8.87 -24.48 -16.96
CA PRO A 178 -8.53 -23.65 -18.11
C PRO A 178 -9.48 -22.46 -18.30
N ARG A 179 -8.94 -21.38 -18.88
CA ARG A 179 -9.67 -20.15 -19.17
C ARG A 179 -10.66 -20.38 -20.32
N PHE A 180 -11.91 -20.01 -20.09
CA PHE A 180 -12.91 -19.87 -21.16
C PHE A 180 -13.62 -18.53 -21.04
N ASP A 181 -13.94 -17.95 -22.19
CA ASP A 181 -14.64 -16.67 -22.25
C ASP A 181 -16.15 -16.89 -22.14
N ASN A 182 -16.83 -15.95 -21.48
CA ASN A 182 -18.28 -15.82 -21.56
C ASN A 182 -18.58 -14.79 -22.65
N VAL A 183 -19.45 -15.14 -23.60
CA VAL A 183 -19.63 -14.33 -24.82
C VAL A 183 -21.07 -13.88 -24.96
N ASN A 184 -21.30 -12.60 -25.26
CA ASN A 184 -22.63 -12.06 -25.52
C ASN A 184 -23.61 -12.32 -24.35
N ILE A 185 -23.22 -11.88 -23.16
CA ILE A 185 -24.06 -11.94 -21.95
C ILE A 185 -24.75 -10.59 -21.77
N LYS A 186 -26.08 -10.58 -21.76
CA LYS A 186 -26.92 -9.40 -21.51
C LYS A 186 -27.55 -9.49 -20.13
N ILE A 187 -27.31 -8.50 -19.28
CA ILE A 187 -27.82 -8.45 -17.91
C ILE A 187 -28.61 -7.14 -17.77
N THR A 188 -29.93 -7.21 -17.76
CA THR A 188 -30.81 -6.02 -17.83
C THR A 188 -31.92 -6.01 -16.79
N SER A 189 -32.27 -4.82 -16.31
CA SER A 189 -33.41 -4.54 -15.43
C SER A 189 -33.40 -5.25 -14.07
N ASN A 190 -32.28 -5.86 -13.64
CA ASN A 190 -32.24 -6.62 -12.39
C ASN A 190 -31.98 -5.74 -11.16
N ILE A 191 -32.25 -6.30 -9.98
CA ILE A 191 -32.02 -5.69 -8.68
C ILE A 191 -30.90 -6.46 -7.95
N PHE A 192 -29.86 -5.77 -7.48
CA PHE A 192 -28.73 -6.36 -6.77
C PHE A 192 -28.49 -5.69 -5.42
N GLY A 193 -28.39 -6.49 -4.35
CA GLY A 193 -28.06 -6.01 -3.00
C GLY A 193 -29.23 -5.35 -2.29
N LEU A 194 -30.45 -5.52 -2.80
CA LEU A 194 -31.69 -4.99 -2.23
C LEU A 194 -32.73 -6.11 -2.19
N GLY A 195 -33.74 -5.99 -1.33
CA GLY A 195 -34.91 -6.86 -1.35
C GLY A 195 -35.71 -6.74 -2.66
N GLU A 196 -36.66 -7.64 -2.88
CA GLU A 196 -37.43 -7.72 -4.13
C GLU A 196 -38.21 -6.43 -4.48
N ASN A 197 -38.50 -5.59 -3.49
CA ASN A 197 -39.14 -4.29 -3.69
C ASN A 197 -38.16 -3.17 -4.10
N GLY A 198 -36.85 -3.44 -4.14
CA GLY A 198 -35.82 -2.46 -4.47
C GLY A 198 -35.63 -1.35 -3.42
N LEU A 199 -36.17 -1.51 -2.21
CA LEU A 199 -36.12 -0.49 -1.14
C LEU A 199 -35.18 -0.89 -0.01
N LEU A 200 -35.30 -2.12 0.49
CA LEU A 200 -34.60 -2.57 1.69
C LEU A 200 -33.20 -3.08 1.35
N SER A 201 -32.20 -2.63 2.09
CA SER A 201 -30.82 -3.14 2.00
C SER A 201 -30.76 -4.63 2.32
N GLN A 202 -30.26 -5.43 1.39
CA GLN A 202 -30.02 -6.87 1.55
C GLN A 202 -28.74 -7.27 0.80
N PRO A 203 -27.59 -6.92 1.37
CA PRO A 203 -26.33 -6.82 0.65
C PRO A 203 -25.86 -8.17 0.08
N ASN A 204 -25.40 -8.17 -1.17
CA ASN A 204 -24.43 -9.18 -1.63
C ASN A 204 -23.01 -8.71 -1.31
N GLN A 205 -22.00 -9.57 -1.44
CA GLN A 205 -20.63 -9.06 -1.53
C GLN A 205 -20.39 -8.39 -2.89
N ALA A 206 -20.72 -9.10 -3.97
CA ALA A 206 -20.70 -8.59 -5.33
C ALA A 206 -22.11 -8.60 -5.95
N GLY A 207 -22.47 -7.56 -6.71
CA GLY A 207 -23.64 -7.63 -7.58
C GLY A 207 -23.38 -8.58 -8.74
N ILE A 208 -22.43 -8.21 -9.58
CA ILE A 208 -21.92 -8.98 -10.72
C ILE A 208 -20.40 -9.12 -10.58
N ASP A 209 -19.89 -10.33 -10.76
CA ASP A 209 -18.46 -10.61 -10.82
C ASP A 209 -18.18 -11.63 -11.93
N ILE A 210 -17.78 -11.16 -13.11
CA ILE A 210 -17.61 -12.00 -14.30
C ILE A 210 -16.18 -11.87 -14.82
N SER A 211 -15.47 -12.99 -14.82
CA SER A 211 -14.20 -13.13 -15.51
C SER A 211 -14.41 -13.42 -17.00
N PHE A 212 -13.52 -12.87 -17.83
CA PHE A 212 -13.39 -13.17 -19.25
C PHE A 212 -14.66 -12.92 -20.08
N LEU A 213 -15.35 -11.82 -19.79
CA LEU A 213 -16.50 -11.39 -20.59
C LEU A 213 -16.05 -10.78 -21.92
N THR A 214 -16.71 -11.19 -23.00
CA THR A 214 -16.56 -10.64 -24.37
C THR A 214 -17.96 -10.29 -24.91
N ASP A 215 -18.09 -9.14 -25.57
CA ASP A 215 -19.35 -8.66 -26.17
C ASP A 215 -20.53 -8.59 -25.19
N GLY A 216 -20.27 -8.33 -23.90
CA GLY A 216 -21.30 -8.27 -22.87
C GLY A 216 -21.96 -6.89 -22.68
N SER A 217 -23.24 -6.89 -22.33
CA SER A 217 -24.01 -5.68 -21.99
C SER A 217 -24.57 -5.78 -20.57
N ILE A 218 -24.19 -4.84 -19.69
CA ILE A 218 -24.75 -4.71 -18.34
C ILE A 218 -25.58 -3.43 -18.30
N GLY A 219 -26.88 -3.61 -18.24
CA GLY A 219 -27.86 -2.61 -18.59
C GLY A 219 -28.14 -2.65 -20.10
N GLY A 220 -28.70 -1.57 -20.64
CA GLY A 220 -29.07 -1.52 -22.05
C GLY A 220 -29.17 -0.10 -22.58
N ASP A 221 -29.61 0.06 -23.82
CA ASP A 221 -29.68 1.36 -24.50
C ASP A 221 -30.87 2.19 -23.96
N LEU A 222 -31.90 1.52 -23.42
CA LEU A 222 -33.04 2.16 -22.77
C LEU A 222 -32.85 2.29 -21.25
N VAL A 223 -33.52 3.28 -20.66
CA VAL A 223 -33.43 3.57 -19.21
C VAL A 223 -34.01 2.42 -18.36
N ASP A 224 -35.06 1.76 -18.82
CA ASP A 224 -35.71 0.63 -18.13
C ASP A 224 -34.93 -0.68 -18.23
N GLU A 225 -33.96 -0.77 -19.14
CA GLU A 225 -32.98 -1.86 -19.20
C GLU A 225 -31.87 -1.73 -18.14
N GLY A 226 -31.73 -0.56 -17.50
CA GLY A 226 -30.75 -0.30 -16.45
C GLY A 226 -30.95 -1.18 -15.21
N ASN A 227 -29.87 -1.78 -14.70
CA ASN A 227 -29.93 -2.51 -13.44
C ASN A 227 -29.83 -1.56 -12.23
N LEU A 228 -30.39 -1.99 -11.11
CA LEU A 228 -30.34 -1.30 -9.83
C LEU A 228 -29.40 -2.02 -8.86
N PHE A 229 -28.33 -1.37 -8.44
CA PHE A 229 -27.39 -1.86 -7.44
C PHE A 229 -27.48 -1.01 -6.17
N GLY A 230 -27.85 -1.64 -5.07
CA GLY A 230 -27.88 -1.02 -3.75
C GLY A 230 -26.63 -1.33 -2.94
N SER A 231 -26.82 -1.96 -1.78
CA SER A 231 -25.83 -2.07 -0.69
C SER A 231 -24.78 -3.17 -0.86
N ASN A 232 -24.34 -3.50 -2.09
CA ASN A 232 -23.27 -4.49 -2.26
C ASN A 232 -22.01 -4.04 -1.49
N THR A 233 -21.35 -4.95 -0.77
CA THR A 233 -20.32 -4.57 0.22
C THR A 233 -18.90 -4.53 -0.33
N ARG A 234 -18.62 -5.22 -1.44
CA ARG A 234 -17.32 -5.22 -2.13
C ARG A 234 -17.40 -4.52 -3.49
N VAL A 235 -18.37 -4.90 -4.33
CA VAL A 235 -18.45 -4.36 -5.69
C VAL A 235 -19.86 -4.42 -6.27
N GLY A 236 -20.25 -3.40 -7.05
CA GLY A 236 -21.46 -3.45 -7.88
C GLY A 236 -21.26 -4.35 -9.08
N ILE A 237 -20.36 -3.95 -9.98
CA ILE A 237 -20.00 -4.67 -11.21
C ILE A 237 -18.48 -4.87 -11.26
N ALA A 238 -18.03 -6.13 -11.32
CA ALA A 238 -16.64 -6.50 -11.54
C ALA A 238 -16.49 -7.31 -12.82
N LEU A 239 -15.60 -6.84 -13.71
CA LEU A 239 -15.22 -7.53 -14.94
C LEU A 239 -13.71 -7.76 -14.97
N GLY A 240 -13.28 -8.99 -14.73
CA GLY A 240 -11.85 -9.38 -14.69
C GLY A 240 -11.40 -10.02 -16.01
N GLY A 241 -10.25 -9.64 -16.55
CA GLY A 241 -9.77 -10.16 -17.83
C GLY A 241 -10.75 -9.96 -19.00
N ALA A 242 -11.57 -8.91 -18.95
CA ALA A 242 -12.55 -8.59 -19.98
C ALA A 242 -11.89 -8.33 -21.34
N ALA A 243 -12.64 -8.56 -22.41
CA ALA A 243 -12.20 -8.34 -23.78
C ALA A 243 -13.02 -7.23 -24.45
N THR A 244 -13.09 -7.24 -25.79
CA THR A 244 -13.80 -6.22 -26.57
C THR A 244 -15.31 -6.29 -26.41
N GLY A 245 -16.01 -5.22 -26.81
CA GLY A 245 -17.48 -5.22 -26.91
C GLY A 245 -18.24 -5.03 -25.60
N ILE A 246 -17.56 -4.58 -24.54
CA ILE A 246 -18.20 -4.35 -23.23
C ILE A 246 -18.99 -3.05 -23.22
N LYS A 247 -20.27 -3.13 -22.85
CA LYS A 247 -21.15 -1.98 -22.59
C LYS A 247 -21.70 -2.04 -21.17
N ILE A 248 -21.60 -0.93 -20.44
CA ILE A 248 -22.22 -0.77 -19.12
C ILE A 248 -23.05 0.51 -19.15
N THR A 249 -24.38 0.37 -19.29
CA THR A 249 -25.23 1.49 -19.65
C THR A 249 -26.50 1.62 -18.81
N ASN A 250 -26.89 2.86 -18.49
CA ASN A 250 -28.13 3.19 -17.78
C ASN A 250 -28.29 2.55 -16.38
N ASN A 251 -27.23 2.06 -15.74
CA ASN A 251 -27.32 1.45 -14.40
C ASN A 251 -27.38 2.52 -13.30
N ARG A 252 -28.04 2.18 -12.19
CA ARG A 252 -28.06 2.98 -10.95
C ARG A 252 -27.32 2.23 -9.85
N ILE A 253 -26.26 2.82 -9.31
CA ILE A 253 -25.34 2.17 -8.37
C ILE A 253 -25.22 2.99 -7.08
N GLY A 254 -25.39 2.32 -5.94
CA GLY A 254 -25.45 2.94 -4.62
C GLY A 254 -26.78 3.63 -4.34
N LEU A 255 -27.85 3.22 -5.03
CA LEU A 255 -29.17 3.82 -4.93
C LEU A 255 -30.24 2.75 -4.70
N ASN A 256 -31.35 3.13 -4.08
CA ASN A 256 -32.57 2.33 -4.08
C ASN A 256 -33.49 2.72 -5.26
N ILE A 257 -34.62 2.04 -5.39
CA ILE A 257 -35.56 2.26 -6.52
C ILE A 257 -36.09 3.70 -6.60
N ASN A 258 -36.17 4.40 -5.46
CA ASN A 258 -36.58 5.80 -5.35
C ASN A 258 -35.43 6.78 -5.62
N SER A 259 -34.28 6.29 -6.08
CA SER A 259 -33.06 7.08 -6.32
C SER A 259 -32.52 7.77 -5.06
N LEU A 260 -32.79 7.19 -3.88
CA LEU A 260 -32.19 7.62 -2.63
C LEU A 260 -30.89 6.85 -2.38
N LEU A 261 -29.91 7.52 -1.79
CA LEU A 261 -28.59 6.95 -1.53
C LEU A 261 -28.66 5.76 -0.57
N VAL A 262 -28.05 4.65 -0.99
CA VAL A 262 -27.76 3.47 -0.17
C VAL A 262 -26.25 3.31 -0.14
N LYS A 263 -25.61 3.97 0.82
CA LYS A 263 -24.16 4.14 0.87
C LYS A 263 -23.44 2.79 1.12
N SER A 264 -22.40 2.53 0.32
CA SER A 264 -21.48 1.39 0.47
C SER A 264 -20.04 1.90 0.46
N THR A 265 -19.57 2.44 1.59
CA THR A 265 -18.28 3.14 1.70
C THR A 265 -17.04 2.27 1.47
N SER A 266 -17.17 0.95 1.46
CA SER A 266 -16.09 0.00 1.16
C SER A 266 -16.13 -0.55 -0.26
N ALA A 267 -17.21 -0.30 -1.01
CA ALA A 267 -17.44 -0.93 -2.29
C ALA A 267 -16.95 -0.08 -3.46
N THR A 268 -16.60 -0.76 -4.55
CA THR A 268 -16.39 -0.13 -5.85
C THR A 268 -17.67 -0.25 -6.67
N GLY A 269 -18.12 0.83 -7.32
CA GLY A 269 -19.33 0.79 -8.15
C GLY A 269 -19.13 -0.11 -9.38
N ILE A 270 -18.16 0.26 -10.22
CA ILE A 270 -17.76 -0.48 -11.41
C ILE A 270 -16.24 -0.69 -11.37
N ILE A 271 -15.77 -1.93 -11.53
CA ILE A 271 -14.36 -2.25 -11.78
C ILE A 271 -14.22 -3.06 -13.06
N ILE A 272 -13.31 -2.63 -13.94
CA ILE A 272 -12.96 -3.36 -15.15
C ILE A 272 -11.45 -3.53 -15.22
N ASN A 273 -11.03 -4.76 -15.50
CA ASN A 273 -9.66 -5.12 -15.82
C ASN A 273 -9.62 -5.96 -17.09
N GLY A 274 -8.70 -5.65 -18.01
CA GLY A 274 -8.52 -6.41 -19.24
C GLY A 274 -7.74 -5.66 -20.31
N GLU A 275 -6.57 -6.20 -20.68
CA GLU A 275 -5.63 -5.54 -21.60
C GLU A 275 -6.26 -5.17 -22.95
N THR A 276 -7.12 -6.03 -23.49
CA THR A 276 -7.81 -5.80 -24.78
C THR A 276 -9.18 -5.15 -24.62
N ALA A 277 -9.63 -4.89 -23.38
CA ALA A 277 -10.95 -4.35 -23.12
C ALA A 277 -11.08 -2.93 -23.66
N ALA A 278 -12.23 -2.69 -24.30
CA ALA A 278 -12.60 -1.39 -24.87
C ALA A 278 -13.98 -0.92 -24.37
N PRO A 279 -14.21 -0.76 -23.05
CA PRO A 279 -15.55 -0.57 -22.51
C PRO A 279 -16.13 0.80 -22.85
N LEU A 280 -17.43 0.79 -23.18
CA LEU A 280 -18.30 1.97 -23.18
C LEU A 280 -19.11 1.97 -21.89
N ILE A 281 -18.85 2.92 -21.00
CA ILE A 281 -19.60 3.12 -19.75
C ILE A 281 -20.42 4.39 -19.93
N LYS A 282 -21.75 4.26 -20.02
CA LYS A 282 -22.60 5.37 -20.46
C LYS A 282 -23.88 5.54 -19.66
N ASN A 283 -24.23 6.79 -19.33
CA ASN A 283 -25.49 7.15 -18.66
C ASN A 283 -25.75 6.42 -17.32
N ASN A 284 -24.70 6.02 -16.60
CA ASN A 284 -24.85 5.41 -15.28
C ASN A 284 -24.93 6.51 -14.21
N ILE A 285 -25.71 6.27 -13.15
CA ILE A 285 -25.74 7.10 -11.95
C ILE A 285 -25.04 6.33 -10.82
N ILE A 286 -23.97 6.89 -10.27
CA ILE A 286 -23.09 6.19 -9.32
C ILE A 286 -22.81 7.07 -8.11
N GLY A 287 -23.18 6.60 -6.92
CA GLY A 287 -23.03 7.37 -5.68
C GLY A 287 -22.69 6.56 -4.44
N GLY A 288 -22.10 7.21 -3.45
CA GLY A 288 -21.89 6.66 -2.11
C GLY A 288 -20.92 5.48 -2.04
N GLN A 289 -19.99 5.37 -2.98
CA GLN A 289 -19.00 4.30 -3.07
C GLN A 289 -17.62 4.75 -2.54
N LEU A 290 -16.72 3.78 -2.29
CA LEU A 290 -15.30 4.07 -2.14
C LEU A 290 -14.74 4.61 -3.46
N VAL A 291 -14.96 3.86 -4.54
CA VAL A 291 -14.63 4.28 -5.91
C VAL A 291 -15.86 4.11 -6.77
N GLY A 292 -16.27 5.15 -7.49
CA GLY A 292 -17.42 5.08 -8.41
C GLY A 292 -17.11 4.16 -9.59
N ILE A 293 -16.10 4.51 -10.38
CA ILE A 293 -15.61 3.74 -11.52
C ILE A 293 -14.10 3.52 -11.37
N TYR A 294 -13.65 2.27 -11.45
CA TYR A 294 -12.24 1.88 -11.43
C TYR A 294 -11.87 1.13 -12.72
N LEU A 295 -10.91 1.67 -13.47
CA LEU A 295 -10.38 1.06 -14.68
C LEU A 295 -8.91 0.71 -14.45
N ASP A 296 -8.54 -0.56 -14.60
CA ASP A 296 -7.19 -1.07 -14.32
C ASP A 296 -6.68 -1.92 -15.49
N TYR A 297 -5.59 -1.53 -16.14
CA TYR A 297 -5.07 -2.22 -17.35
C TYR A 297 -6.09 -2.31 -18.51
N VAL A 298 -6.88 -1.26 -18.76
CA VAL A 298 -7.86 -1.21 -19.87
C VAL A 298 -7.20 -0.57 -21.10
N ASN A 299 -6.22 -1.29 -21.66
CA ASN A 299 -5.35 -0.80 -22.74
C ASN A 299 -5.93 -1.01 -24.15
N GLY A 300 -7.14 -1.55 -24.29
CA GLY A 300 -7.96 -1.43 -25.50
C GLY A 300 -8.53 -0.01 -25.66
N GLY A 301 -8.50 0.79 -24.59
CA GLY A 301 -9.05 2.14 -24.47
C GLY A 301 -10.42 2.12 -23.80
N PHE A 302 -10.95 3.26 -23.39
CA PHE A 302 -12.29 3.30 -22.78
C PHE A 302 -13.00 4.60 -23.11
N LYS A 303 -14.33 4.58 -22.98
CA LYS A 303 -15.18 5.77 -23.09
C LYS A 303 -16.12 5.85 -21.89
N LEU A 304 -16.08 6.96 -21.16
CA LEU A 304 -17.08 7.32 -20.15
C LEU A 304 -17.96 8.42 -20.72
N GLU A 305 -19.22 8.15 -21.03
CA GLU A 305 -20.11 9.12 -21.69
C GLU A 305 -21.38 9.40 -20.87
N GLY A 306 -21.72 10.65 -20.59
CA GLY A 306 -23.02 11.03 -20.02
C GLY A 306 -23.33 10.45 -18.63
N ASN A 307 -22.33 10.00 -17.87
CA ASN A 307 -22.54 9.43 -16.53
C ASN A 307 -22.70 10.53 -15.47
N ASP A 308 -23.47 10.24 -14.43
CA ASP A 308 -23.60 11.05 -13.23
C ASP A 308 -22.86 10.38 -12.07
N ILE A 309 -21.74 10.97 -11.66
CA ILE A 309 -20.77 10.37 -10.73
C ILE A 309 -20.66 11.25 -9.49
N GLY A 310 -21.21 10.76 -8.39
CA GLY A 310 -21.32 11.48 -7.12
C GLY A 310 -22.49 12.45 -7.06
N THR A 311 -23.38 12.42 -8.05
CA THR A 311 -24.59 13.26 -8.09
C THR A 311 -25.72 12.55 -8.86
N ASN A 312 -26.91 13.15 -8.87
CA ASN A 312 -28.03 12.69 -9.69
C ASN A 312 -28.02 13.34 -11.07
N GLN A 313 -28.91 12.90 -11.96
CA GLN A 313 -29.00 13.41 -13.34
C GLN A 313 -29.28 14.92 -13.47
N LEU A 314 -29.89 15.54 -12.46
CA LEU A 314 -30.09 17.00 -12.43
C LEU A 314 -28.87 17.76 -11.89
N GLY A 315 -27.91 17.05 -11.32
CA GLY A 315 -26.72 17.62 -10.70
C GLY A 315 -26.97 18.37 -9.38
N THR A 316 -28.09 18.08 -8.70
CA THR A 316 -28.58 18.83 -7.54
C THR A 316 -28.42 18.11 -6.20
N PHE A 317 -28.18 16.80 -6.21
CA PHE A 317 -28.00 16.00 -4.99
C PHE A 317 -26.54 15.60 -4.80
N ASP A 318 -26.12 15.59 -3.53
CA ASP A 318 -24.82 15.07 -3.10
C ASP A 318 -24.90 13.57 -2.88
N PHE A 319 -24.28 12.83 -3.80
CA PHE A 319 -24.07 11.39 -3.71
C PHE A 319 -22.56 11.05 -3.68
N GLY A 320 -21.73 11.94 -3.16
CA GLY A 320 -20.28 11.88 -3.27
C GLY A 320 -19.63 10.52 -2.99
N ASN A 321 -18.67 10.14 -3.83
CA ASN A 321 -17.78 9.00 -3.62
C ASN A 321 -16.45 9.46 -2.99
N ALA A 322 -15.66 8.55 -2.42
CA ALA A 322 -14.30 8.93 -2.03
C ALA A 322 -13.43 9.21 -3.27
N THR A 323 -13.57 8.41 -4.33
CA THR A 323 -13.06 8.73 -5.67
C THR A 323 -14.16 8.50 -6.70
N GLY A 324 -14.44 9.48 -7.56
CA GLY A 324 -15.45 9.36 -8.61
C GLY A 324 -15.00 8.37 -9.68
N VAL A 325 -13.89 8.68 -10.35
CA VAL A 325 -13.25 7.84 -11.38
C VAL A 325 -11.78 7.63 -11.02
N HIS A 326 -11.35 6.37 -10.99
CA HIS A 326 -9.94 6.00 -10.85
C HIS A 326 -9.51 5.26 -12.12
N VAL A 327 -8.46 5.75 -12.77
CA VAL A 327 -7.86 5.11 -13.95
C VAL A 327 -6.42 4.75 -13.59
N ARG A 328 -6.08 3.47 -13.72
CA ARG A 328 -4.77 2.94 -13.37
C ARG A 328 -4.20 2.07 -14.49
N PHE A 329 -2.91 2.22 -14.78
CA PHE A 329 -2.21 1.42 -15.81
C PHE A 329 -2.89 1.41 -17.19
N CYS A 330 -3.63 2.46 -17.53
CA CYS A 330 -4.27 2.62 -18.84
C CYS A 330 -3.48 3.58 -19.72
N ASN A 331 -3.25 3.21 -20.98
CA ASN A 331 -2.45 3.98 -21.93
C ASN A 331 -3.27 4.72 -23.00
N LYS A 332 -4.60 4.66 -22.93
CA LYS A 332 -5.53 5.46 -23.75
C LYS A 332 -6.92 5.42 -23.12
N GLY A 333 -7.68 6.49 -23.30
CA GLY A 333 -9.07 6.56 -22.83
C GLY A 333 -9.65 7.95 -22.95
N MET A 334 -10.98 8.03 -22.91
CA MET A 334 -11.74 9.26 -23.01
C MET A 334 -12.80 9.32 -21.91
N ILE A 335 -12.74 10.38 -21.11
CA ILE A 335 -13.78 10.76 -20.16
C ILE A 335 -14.54 11.91 -20.80
N GLY A 336 -15.79 11.69 -21.15
CA GLY A 336 -16.61 12.65 -21.90
C GLY A 336 -16.54 12.39 -23.40
N GLY A 337 -16.64 13.43 -24.21
CA GLY A 337 -16.57 13.30 -25.67
C GLY A 337 -16.69 14.61 -26.45
N ASP A 338 -16.75 14.50 -27.76
CA ASP A 338 -16.85 15.66 -28.66
C ASP A 338 -18.27 16.25 -28.69
N ASP A 339 -19.30 15.55 -28.19
CA ASP A 339 -20.68 16.06 -28.05
C ASP A 339 -21.00 16.42 -26.60
N LEU A 340 -21.84 17.43 -26.40
CA LEU A 340 -22.27 17.84 -25.06
C LEU A 340 -22.98 16.72 -24.28
N SER A 341 -23.73 15.87 -24.98
CA SER A 341 -24.43 14.71 -24.38
C SER A 341 -23.48 13.60 -23.92
N GLN A 342 -22.22 13.63 -24.35
CA GLN A 342 -21.19 12.69 -23.91
C GLN A 342 -20.49 13.19 -22.63
N GLY A 343 -20.61 14.47 -22.27
CA GLY A 343 -20.05 15.01 -21.04
C GLY A 343 -20.61 14.34 -19.79
N ASN A 344 -19.74 13.96 -18.85
CA ASN A 344 -20.15 13.40 -17.57
C ASN A 344 -20.38 14.52 -16.54
N ASN A 345 -21.30 14.32 -15.59
CA ASN A 345 -21.40 15.11 -14.37
C ASN A 345 -20.57 14.43 -13.28
N ILE A 346 -19.49 15.05 -12.82
CA ILE A 346 -18.58 14.52 -11.80
C ILE A 346 -18.57 15.49 -10.63
N ALA A 347 -19.28 15.15 -9.55
CA ALA A 347 -19.51 16.09 -8.47
C ALA A 347 -19.54 15.47 -7.07
N TYR A 348 -19.28 16.31 -6.06
CA TYR A 348 -19.30 15.96 -4.64
C TYR A 348 -18.34 14.85 -4.19
N ASN A 349 -17.43 14.41 -5.06
CA ASN A 349 -16.45 13.38 -4.70
C ASN A 349 -15.28 13.99 -3.91
N ALA A 350 -14.63 13.23 -3.03
CA ALA A 350 -13.40 13.72 -2.41
C ALA A 350 -12.29 13.90 -3.47
N THR A 351 -12.17 12.96 -4.41
CA THR A 351 -11.44 13.14 -5.68
C THR A 351 -12.37 12.85 -6.86
N GLY A 352 -12.55 13.79 -7.78
CA GLY A 352 -13.38 13.62 -8.97
C GLY A 352 -12.80 12.54 -9.90
N VAL A 353 -11.60 12.80 -10.43
CA VAL A 353 -10.83 11.87 -11.25
C VAL A 353 -9.42 11.69 -10.68
N LEU A 354 -9.01 10.44 -10.47
CA LEU A 354 -7.66 10.04 -10.10
C LEU A 354 -7.02 9.28 -11.27
N LEU A 355 -5.91 9.79 -11.79
CA LEU A 355 -5.08 9.13 -12.80
C LEU A 355 -3.79 8.63 -12.15
N GLU A 356 -3.59 7.31 -12.11
CA GLU A 356 -2.43 6.67 -11.48
C GLU A 356 -1.64 5.81 -12.47
N ILE A 357 -0.42 6.20 -12.84
CA ILE A 357 0.37 5.48 -13.86
C ILE A 357 -0.46 5.29 -15.15
N ALA A 358 -1.23 6.31 -15.54
CA ALA A 358 -2.12 6.29 -16.70
C ALA A 358 -1.86 7.52 -17.57
N TYR A 359 -1.60 7.29 -18.86
CA TYR A 359 -1.27 8.34 -19.83
C TYR A 359 -1.25 7.80 -21.27
N PRO A 360 -1.75 8.54 -22.29
CA PRO A 360 -2.59 9.73 -22.19
C PRO A 360 -4.07 9.40 -21.92
N ILE A 361 -4.78 10.29 -21.21
CA ILE A 361 -6.22 10.21 -20.97
C ILE A 361 -6.86 11.56 -21.31
N SER A 362 -7.81 11.54 -22.25
CA SER A 362 -8.54 12.74 -22.68
C SER A 362 -9.76 12.95 -21.81
N MET A 363 -10.02 14.21 -21.44
CA MET A 363 -11.25 14.63 -20.77
C MET A 363 -11.87 15.76 -21.58
N LEU A 364 -13.09 15.55 -22.09
CA LEU A 364 -13.77 16.51 -22.97
C LEU A 364 -15.22 16.78 -22.50
N LYS A 365 -15.60 18.05 -22.42
CA LYS A 365 -16.97 18.53 -22.16
C LYS A 365 -17.63 17.99 -20.89
N ASN A 366 -16.84 17.59 -19.89
CA ASN A 366 -17.36 17.14 -18.60
C ASN A 366 -17.72 18.34 -17.70
N SER A 367 -18.72 18.15 -16.86
CA SER A 367 -19.10 19.07 -15.79
C SER A 367 -18.49 18.60 -14.48
N PHE A 368 -17.58 19.39 -13.91
CA PHE A 368 -16.96 19.16 -12.61
C PHE A 368 -17.40 20.25 -11.63
N TYR A 369 -17.90 19.86 -10.46
CA TYR A 369 -18.27 20.81 -9.42
C TYR A 369 -18.32 20.17 -8.04
N CYS A 370 -18.02 20.94 -6.99
CA CYS A 370 -18.10 20.49 -5.60
C CYS A 370 -17.29 19.24 -5.23
N ASN A 371 -16.35 18.81 -6.05
CA ASN A 371 -15.36 17.81 -5.63
C ASN A 371 -14.35 18.47 -4.69
N SER A 372 -13.74 17.75 -3.74
CA SER A 372 -12.66 18.35 -2.93
C SER A 372 -11.38 18.56 -3.75
N ALA A 373 -11.11 17.64 -4.69
CA ALA A 373 -10.15 17.80 -5.77
C ALA A 373 -10.78 17.31 -7.08
N ALA A 374 -10.79 18.14 -8.13
CA ALA A 374 -11.40 17.75 -9.40
C ALA A 374 -10.63 16.64 -10.12
N ILE A 375 -9.32 16.84 -10.30
CA ILE A 375 -8.43 15.92 -11.02
C ILE A 375 -7.10 15.82 -10.27
N THR A 376 -6.66 14.60 -10.01
CA THR A 376 -5.39 14.29 -9.33
C THR A 376 -4.56 13.34 -10.19
N PHE A 377 -3.28 13.66 -10.38
CA PHE A 377 -2.31 12.79 -11.03
C PHE A 377 -1.37 12.18 -9.99
N LYS A 378 -1.15 10.87 -10.07
CA LYS A 378 -0.25 10.13 -9.18
C LYS A 378 0.67 9.25 -10.00
N ASN A 379 1.97 9.29 -9.73
CA ASN A 379 2.97 8.43 -10.38
C ASN A 379 2.82 8.41 -11.91
N LEU A 380 2.91 9.57 -12.57
CA LEU A 380 2.87 9.62 -14.04
C LEU A 380 3.93 8.68 -14.65
N PRO A 381 3.66 8.03 -15.80
CA PRO A 381 4.65 7.20 -16.48
C PRO A 381 5.94 7.98 -16.78
N GLU A 382 7.07 7.27 -16.79
CA GLU A 382 8.39 7.89 -16.99
C GLU A 382 8.45 8.72 -18.27
N GLY A 383 9.04 9.92 -18.17
CA GLY A 383 9.14 10.88 -19.28
C GLY A 383 7.83 11.57 -19.67
N LYS A 384 6.71 11.34 -18.96
CA LYS A 384 5.45 12.03 -19.19
C LYS A 384 5.24 13.19 -18.22
N SER A 385 4.64 14.26 -18.73
CA SER A 385 4.28 15.46 -17.96
C SER A 385 2.91 15.97 -18.40
N ILE A 386 2.21 16.61 -17.46
CA ILE A 386 0.93 17.28 -17.75
C ILE A 386 1.21 18.77 -17.95
N ALA A 387 1.06 19.23 -19.20
CA ALA A 387 1.10 20.65 -19.50
C ALA A 387 -0.17 21.31 -18.97
N GLN A 388 -0.05 22.51 -18.38
CA GLN A 388 -1.19 23.25 -17.86
C GLN A 388 -1.64 24.32 -18.85
N SER A 389 -2.94 24.39 -19.14
CA SER A 389 -3.53 25.53 -19.84
C SER A 389 -3.65 26.71 -18.88
N ARG A 390 -3.37 27.92 -19.35
CA ARG A 390 -3.35 29.14 -18.52
C ARG A 390 -4.19 30.23 -19.14
N ILE A 391 -5.02 30.87 -18.33
CA ILE A 391 -5.75 32.10 -18.70
C ILE A 391 -4.86 33.30 -18.39
N GLN A 392 -4.73 34.21 -19.36
CA GLN A 392 -3.94 35.45 -19.21
C GLN A 392 -4.81 36.69 -19.14
N GLN A 393 -5.89 36.75 -19.92
CA GLN A 393 -6.78 37.91 -19.93
C GLN A 393 -8.24 37.48 -20.03
N ILE A 394 -9.10 38.19 -19.30
CA ILE A 394 -10.55 38.04 -19.32
C ILE A 394 -11.15 39.45 -19.49
N SER A 395 -12.09 39.57 -20.42
CA SER A 395 -12.99 40.71 -20.55
C SER A 395 -14.44 40.20 -20.56
N SER A 396 -15.42 41.12 -20.61
CA SER A 396 -16.83 40.75 -20.76
C SER A 396 -17.17 40.06 -22.10
N ASN A 397 -16.24 40.07 -23.07
CA ASN A 397 -16.46 39.59 -24.44
C ASN A 397 -15.30 38.75 -25.01
N ALA A 398 -14.28 38.42 -24.21
CA ALA A 398 -13.16 37.60 -24.65
C ALA A 398 -12.45 36.91 -23.48
N VAL A 399 -11.85 35.77 -23.77
CA VAL A 399 -10.92 35.06 -22.87
C VAL A 399 -9.73 34.62 -23.71
N SER A 400 -8.51 34.89 -23.25
CA SER A 400 -7.29 34.47 -23.95
C SER A 400 -6.25 33.93 -22.99
N GLY A 401 -5.33 33.14 -23.54
CA GLY A 401 -4.31 32.49 -22.76
C GLY A 401 -3.31 31.70 -23.57
N THR A 402 -2.59 30.82 -22.89
CA THR A 402 -1.56 29.96 -23.49
C THR A 402 -1.76 28.50 -23.09
N PHE A 403 -1.33 27.61 -23.97
CA PHE A 403 -1.24 26.18 -23.75
C PHE A 403 -0.14 25.61 -24.68
N VAL A 404 -0.11 24.29 -24.90
CA VAL A 404 0.80 23.68 -25.88
C VAL A 404 0.31 23.91 -27.32
N SER A 405 1.25 23.95 -28.25
CA SER A 405 0.99 24.10 -29.70
C SER A 405 -0.07 23.12 -30.19
N TYR A 406 -1.08 23.62 -30.90
CA TYR A 406 -2.21 22.85 -31.44
C TYR A 406 -3.07 22.07 -30.42
N GLY A 407 -2.90 22.32 -29.12
CA GLY A 407 -3.75 21.72 -28.09
C GLY A 407 -5.19 22.25 -28.14
N LYS A 408 -6.15 21.39 -27.79
CA LYS A 408 -7.55 21.80 -27.56
C LYS A 408 -7.66 22.42 -26.18
N VAL A 409 -8.32 23.57 -26.06
CA VAL A 409 -8.61 24.22 -24.77
C VAL A 409 -10.12 24.32 -24.60
N GLU A 410 -10.62 23.76 -23.51
CA GLU A 410 -12.04 23.82 -23.16
C GLU A 410 -12.27 24.89 -22.09
N LEU A 411 -13.29 25.71 -22.31
CA LEU A 411 -13.65 26.83 -21.44
C LEU A 411 -14.97 26.55 -20.72
N PHE A 412 -14.96 26.82 -19.42
CA PHE A 412 -16.07 26.51 -18.53
C PHE A 412 -16.41 27.69 -17.64
N TYR A 413 -17.70 27.86 -17.36
CA TYR A 413 -18.13 28.63 -16.20
C TYR A 413 -17.96 27.81 -14.93
N THR A 414 -17.41 28.42 -13.90
CA THR A 414 -17.25 27.81 -12.58
C THR A 414 -18.52 27.95 -11.76
N ASP A 415 -18.61 27.18 -10.68
CA ASP A 415 -19.67 27.33 -9.69
C ASP A 415 -19.17 27.99 -8.40
N SER A 416 -19.97 27.93 -7.34
CA SER A 416 -19.63 28.49 -6.02
C SER A 416 -18.90 27.49 -5.11
N CYS A 417 -18.56 26.31 -5.60
CA CYS A 417 -17.96 25.27 -4.78
C CYS A 417 -16.45 25.47 -4.58
N PRO A 418 -15.85 24.79 -3.59
CA PRO A 418 -14.42 24.87 -3.34
C PRO A 418 -13.62 24.37 -4.55
N ASP A 419 -12.51 25.04 -4.82
CA ASP A 419 -11.63 24.83 -5.98
C ASP A 419 -12.20 25.34 -7.32
N CYS A 420 -11.28 25.76 -8.19
CA CYS A 420 -11.59 26.21 -9.54
C CYS A 420 -11.97 25.02 -10.43
N GLN A 421 -13.25 24.68 -10.50
CA GLN A 421 -13.76 23.57 -11.31
C GLN A 421 -14.67 24.09 -12.42
N GLY A 422 -14.63 23.42 -13.58
CA GLY A 422 -15.47 23.78 -14.72
C GLY A 422 -16.80 23.04 -14.68
N LYS A 423 -17.89 23.74 -14.33
CA LYS A 423 -19.24 23.18 -14.27
C LYS A 423 -19.95 23.23 -15.62
N THR A 424 -19.99 24.40 -16.24
CA THR A 424 -20.74 24.58 -17.49
C THR A 424 -19.80 24.85 -18.64
N TRP A 425 -19.59 23.87 -19.51
CA TRP A 425 -18.87 24.06 -20.76
C TRP A 425 -19.57 25.11 -21.64
N PHE A 426 -18.81 26.01 -22.27
CA PHE A 426 -19.37 26.98 -23.21
C PHE A 426 -18.58 27.14 -24.52
N ALA A 427 -17.32 26.71 -24.58
CA ALA A 427 -16.53 26.76 -25.80
C ALA A 427 -15.35 25.78 -25.77
N THR A 428 -14.92 25.38 -26.97
CA THR A 428 -13.63 24.72 -27.21
C THR A 428 -12.89 25.53 -28.26
N VAL A 429 -11.64 25.90 -27.98
CA VAL A 429 -10.75 26.63 -28.91
C VAL A 429 -9.47 25.82 -29.15
N LEU A 430 -8.76 26.13 -30.22
CA LEU A 430 -7.45 25.54 -30.52
C LEU A 430 -6.35 26.56 -30.27
N ALA A 431 -5.26 26.12 -29.66
CA ALA A 431 -4.04 26.89 -29.58
C ALA A 431 -3.32 26.95 -30.94
N ASP A 432 -2.72 28.08 -31.25
CA ASP A 432 -1.91 28.28 -32.45
C ASP A 432 -0.55 27.57 -32.35
N VAL A 433 0.30 27.77 -33.36
CA VAL A 433 1.65 27.18 -33.41
C VAL A 433 2.54 27.59 -32.22
N ASN A 434 2.32 28.79 -31.67
CA ASN A 434 3.04 29.34 -30.52
C ASN A 434 2.39 28.98 -29.18
N GLY A 435 1.28 28.24 -29.20
CA GLY A 435 0.52 27.88 -28.01
C GLY A 435 -0.47 28.95 -27.54
N ASN A 436 -0.66 30.05 -28.26
CA ASN A 436 -1.64 31.07 -27.88
C ASN A 436 -3.05 30.66 -28.30
N TRP A 437 -4.04 30.92 -27.46
CA TRP A 437 -5.44 30.68 -27.79
C TRP A 437 -6.31 31.87 -27.39
N ASN A 438 -7.42 32.06 -28.10
CA ASN A 438 -8.35 33.16 -27.86
C ASN A 438 -9.80 32.72 -28.17
N TYR A 439 -10.71 33.03 -27.27
CA TYR A 439 -12.15 32.96 -27.45
C TYR A 439 -12.72 34.38 -27.53
N SER A 440 -13.58 34.62 -28.52
CA SER A 440 -14.29 35.89 -28.70
C SER A 440 -15.79 35.64 -28.65
N GLY A 441 -16.42 36.10 -27.57
CA GLY A 441 -17.84 35.91 -27.30
C GLY A 441 -18.20 36.32 -25.86
N PRO A 442 -19.49 36.41 -25.52
CA PRO A 442 -19.92 36.85 -24.21
C PRO A 442 -19.35 36.00 -23.08
N VAL A 443 -18.89 36.66 -22.01
CA VAL A 443 -18.42 36.04 -20.76
C VAL A 443 -19.34 36.51 -19.63
N THR A 444 -20.23 35.63 -19.18
CA THR A 444 -21.32 36.00 -18.25
C THR A 444 -21.10 35.53 -16.81
N GLY A 445 -19.96 34.90 -16.52
CA GLY A 445 -19.66 34.33 -15.21
C GLY A 445 -18.16 34.13 -15.02
N LYS A 446 -17.78 33.55 -13.88
CA LYS A 446 -16.38 33.21 -13.59
C LYS A 446 -15.93 32.08 -14.51
N VAL A 447 -14.73 32.20 -15.09
CA VAL A 447 -14.20 31.25 -16.08
C VAL A 447 -13.02 30.45 -15.54
N THR A 448 -12.92 29.19 -15.96
CA THR A 448 -11.72 28.35 -15.90
C THR A 448 -11.55 27.60 -17.24
N CYS A 449 -10.39 26.99 -17.46
CA CYS A 449 -10.12 26.20 -18.65
C CYS A 449 -9.36 24.91 -18.33
N MET A 450 -9.43 23.92 -19.22
CA MET A 450 -8.50 22.78 -19.24
C MET A 450 -7.95 22.61 -20.66
N GLY A 451 -6.75 22.07 -20.79
CA GLY A 451 -6.11 21.83 -22.07
C GLY A 451 -5.88 20.34 -22.33
N THR A 452 -6.21 19.86 -23.53
CA THR A 452 -5.89 18.53 -24.03
C THR A 452 -4.86 18.66 -25.13
N ASN A 453 -3.65 18.14 -24.91
CA ASN A 453 -2.57 18.20 -25.90
C ASN A 453 -2.84 17.26 -27.09
N THR A 454 -1.94 17.25 -28.07
CA THR A 454 -2.08 16.43 -29.29
C THR A 454 -1.87 14.94 -29.08
N ASP A 455 -1.24 14.52 -27.97
CA ASP A 455 -1.16 13.10 -27.60
C ASP A 455 -2.42 12.60 -26.85
N GLY A 456 -3.28 13.53 -26.42
CA GLY A 456 -4.56 13.23 -25.79
C GLY A 456 -4.57 13.33 -24.27
N ALA A 457 -3.50 13.79 -23.61
CA ALA A 457 -3.50 14.05 -22.18
C ALA A 457 -4.14 15.41 -21.84
N THR A 458 -5.12 15.37 -20.94
CA THR A 458 -5.80 16.58 -20.43
C THR A 458 -5.20 17.09 -19.13
N SER A 459 -5.13 18.41 -18.97
CA SER A 459 -4.65 19.08 -17.76
C SER A 459 -5.68 19.12 -16.64
N THR A 460 -5.27 19.53 -15.43
CA THR A 460 -6.24 20.03 -14.45
C THR A 460 -6.86 21.34 -14.93
N PHE A 461 -7.89 21.82 -14.22
CA PHE A 461 -8.44 23.16 -14.44
C PHE A 461 -7.40 24.25 -14.13
N SER A 462 -7.41 25.30 -14.94
CA SER A 462 -6.59 26.49 -14.76
C SER A 462 -7.04 27.25 -13.53
N LYS A 463 -6.10 27.52 -12.63
CA LYS A 463 -6.33 28.32 -11.43
C LYS A 463 -5.07 29.08 -11.04
N PRO A 464 -5.20 30.20 -10.32
CA PRO A 464 -4.04 30.85 -9.76
C PRO A 464 -3.27 29.92 -8.82
N LEU A 465 -1.96 30.10 -8.73
CA LEU A 465 -1.09 29.29 -7.87
C LEU A 465 -0.49 30.18 -6.78
N ILE A 466 -0.74 29.83 -5.51
CA ILE A 466 -0.11 30.45 -4.34
C ILE A 466 0.90 29.46 -3.74
N ILE A 467 2.17 29.85 -3.62
CA ILE A 467 3.21 29.02 -3.00
C ILE A 467 3.36 29.41 -1.52
N SER A 468 2.40 28.99 -0.69
CA SER A 468 2.35 29.36 0.74
C SER A 468 3.62 29.00 1.51
N ALA A 469 4.30 27.91 1.15
CA ALA A 469 5.55 27.47 1.80
C ALA A 469 6.73 28.45 1.61
N SER A 470 6.63 29.39 0.65
CA SER A 470 7.65 30.39 0.36
C SER A 470 7.25 31.80 0.83
N ALA A 471 6.28 31.91 1.75
CA ALA A 471 5.89 33.19 2.30
C ALA A 471 7.00 33.80 3.16
N ALA A 472 7.32 35.05 2.90
CA ALA A 472 8.15 35.89 3.76
C ALA A 472 7.25 36.69 4.70
N ILE A 473 7.41 36.49 6.01
CA ILE A 473 6.59 37.12 7.04
C ILE A 473 7.49 38.00 7.92
N ALA A 474 7.15 39.27 8.06
CA ALA A 474 7.78 40.18 9.02
C ALA A 474 6.83 40.42 10.21
N GLY A 475 7.35 40.21 11.42
CA GLY A 475 6.62 40.45 12.68
C GLY A 475 6.35 41.93 12.97
N VAL A 476 5.62 42.20 14.05
CA VAL A 476 5.43 43.57 14.54
C VAL A 476 6.52 44.00 15.53
N VAL A 477 6.88 45.27 15.54
CA VAL A 477 7.81 45.87 16.51
C VAL A 477 7.03 46.71 17.52
N CYS A 478 7.26 46.50 18.82
CA CYS A 478 6.63 47.26 19.91
C CYS A 478 5.08 47.34 19.85
N GLY A 479 4.41 46.31 19.32
CA GLY A 479 2.94 46.28 19.22
C GLY A 479 2.35 47.17 18.13
N GLU A 480 3.18 47.81 17.30
CA GLU A 480 2.75 48.66 16.19
C GLU A 480 2.31 47.84 14.98
N THR A 481 1.48 48.42 14.11
CA THR A 481 1.01 47.79 12.86
C THR A 481 2.08 47.86 11.76
N THR A 482 3.22 47.20 11.97
CA THR A 482 4.39 47.19 11.07
C THR A 482 4.58 45.85 10.35
N GLY A 483 3.77 44.85 10.67
CA GLY A 483 3.88 43.50 10.11
C GLY A 483 3.59 43.46 8.61
N SER A 484 4.21 42.50 7.92
CA SER A 484 3.98 42.28 6.49
C SER A 484 4.06 40.81 6.09
N ILE A 485 3.36 40.46 5.01
CA ILE A 485 3.38 39.13 4.38
C ILE A 485 3.56 39.29 2.88
N SER A 486 4.60 38.67 2.32
CA SER A 486 4.82 38.53 0.89
C SER A 486 4.83 37.07 0.51
N VAL A 487 4.02 36.67 -0.47
CA VAL A 487 3.93 35.27 -0.94
C VAL A 487 3.98 35.21 -2.48
N PRO A 488 4.73 34.25 -3.08
CA PRO A 488 4.70 34.06 -4.52
C PRO A 488 3.31 33.62 -5.00
N VAL A 489 2.74 34.40 -5.92
CA VAL A 489 1.47 34.12 -6.59
C VAL A 489 1.65 34.22 -8.09
N TYR A 490 1.08 33.27 -8.83
CA TYR A 490 1.08 33.21 -10.30
C TYR A 490 -0.35 33.17 -10.83
N ASP A 491 -0.55 33.68 -12.05
CA ASP A 491 -1.82 33.68 -12.77
C ASP A 491 -2.97 34.36 -11.98
N ALA A 492 -2.65 35.40 -11.20
CA ALA A 492 -3.60 36.24 -10.45
C ALA A 492 -3.36 37.74 -10.73
N SER A 493 -4.44 38.52 -10.76
CA SER A 493 -4.44 39.99 -10.86
C SER A 493 -5.28 40.68 -9.78
N VAL A 494 -6.03 39.92 -8.99
CA VAL A 494 -6.87 40.39 -7.87
C VAL A 494 -6.35 39.72 -6.61
N PHE A 495 -6.12 40.52 -5.57
CA PHE A 495 -5.60 40.07 -4.28
C PHE A 495 -6.49 40.64 -3.16
N GLU A 496 -6.94 39.79 -2.25
CA GLU A 496 -7.73 40.19 -1.09
C GLU A 496 -7.23 39.48 0.16
N TRP A 497 -6.68 40.25 1.10
CA TRP A 497 -6.17 39.75 2.37
C TRP A 497 -7.23 39.83 3.45
N TYR A 498 -7.43 38.75 4.18
CA TYR A 498 -8.38 38.67 5.27
C TYR A 498 -7.67 38.31 6.57
N ASN A 499 -8.18 38.83 7.68
CA ASN A 499 -7.76 38.40 9.02
C ASN A 499 -8.59 37.19 9.51
N ALA A 500 -8.27 36.67 10.71
CA ALA A 500 -8.98 35.56 11.34
C ALA A 500 -10.50 35.76 11.53
N ALA A 501 -10.97 37.02 11.57
CA ALA A 501 -12.38 37.38 11.68
C ALA A 501 -13.08 37.51 10.30
N ASN A 502 -12.42 37.09 9.21
CA ASN A 502 -12.88 37.25 7.82
C ASN A 502 -13.13 38.71 7.42
N VAL A 503 -12.43 39.66 8.04
CA VAL A 503 -12.45 41.08 7.65
C VAL A 503 -11.34 41.33 6.64
N LEU A 504 -11.68 42.03 5.56
CA LEU A 504 -10.76 42.41 4.49
C LEU A 504 -9.82 43.53 4.96
N VAL A 505 -8.51 43.26 4.96
CA VAL A 505 -7.47 44.13 5.53
C VAL A 505 -6.47 44.67 4.49
N GLY A 506 -6.50 44.18 3.24
CA GLY A 506 -5.60 44.67 2.19
C GLY A 506 -5.98 44.14 0.81
N ARG A 507 -5.58 44.88 -0.24
CA ARG A 507 -5.80 44.50 -1.66
C ARG A 507 -4.52 44.46 -2.51
N ASP A 508 -3.39 44.78 -1.90
CA ASP A 508 -2.10 44.73 -2.56
C ASP A 508 -1.57 43.30 -2.59
N ARG A 509 -0.67 43.03 -3.55
CA ARG A 509 0.00 41.73 -3.68
C ARG A 509 0.77 41.34 -2.41
N VAL A 510 1.35 42.33 -1.73
CA VAL A 510 2.04 42.18 -0.45
C VAL A 510 1.18 42.84 0.62
N LEU A 511 0.87 42.11 1.69
CA LEU A 511 0.20 42.70 2.84
C LEU A 511 1.25 43.46 3.67
N THR A 512 1.02 44.73 3.95
CA THR A 512 1.93 45.54 4.78
C THR A 512 1.15 46.36 5.79
N GLY A 513 1.78 46.72 6.90
CA GLY A 513 1.22 47.67 7.86
C GLY A 513 0.13 47.07 8.73
N VAL A 514 0.23 45.77 9.07
CA VAL A 514 -0.78 45.06 9.86
C VAL A 514 -0.23 44.65 11.24
N GLY A 515 -1.12 44.47 12.21
CA GLY A 515 -0.77 44.03 13.57
C GLY A 515 -0.45 42.53 13.64
N ALA A 516 -0.07 42.06 14.82
CA ALA A 516 0.05 40.64 15.10
C ALA A 516 -1.29 39.92 14.89
N GLY A 517 -1.25 38.69 14.39
CA GLY A 517 -2.46 37.91 14.13
C GLY A 517 -2.35 36.95 12.96
N ASN A 518 -3.47 36.31 12.64
CA ASN A 518 -3.57 35.34 11.55
C ASN A 518 -4.25 35.98 10.34
N TYR A 519 -3.65 35.76 9.17
CA TYR A 519 -4.06 36.32 7.89
C TYR A 519 -4.08 35.24 6.81
N TYR A 520 -4.92 35.41 5.81
CA TYR A 520 -4.90 34.57 4.61
C TYR A 520 -5.21 35.42 3.37
N LEU A 521 -4.62 35.04 2.25
CA LEU A 521 -4.82 35.65 0.94
C LEU A 521 -5.85 34.86 0.12
N LYS A 522 -6.82 35.56 -0.48
CA LYS A 522 -7.56 35.12 -1.67
C LYS A 522 -6.96 35.78 -2.90
N ALA A 523 -6.60 34.99 -3.90
CA ALA A 523 -6.03 35.50 -5.15
C ALA A 523 -6.78 34.94 -6.36
N GLY A 524 -7.00 35.77 -7.37
CA GLY A 524 -7.76 35.42 -8.58
C GLY A 524 -7.47 36.34 -9.75
N GLN A 525 -8.15 36.14 -10.87
CA GLN A 525 -8.25 37.13 -11.94
C GLN A 525 -9.67 37.68 -11.99
N LEU A 526 -9.84 38.92 -12.43
CA LEU A 526 -11.18 39.51 -12.56
C LEU A 526 -12.00 38.68 -13.57
N GLY A 527 -13.10 38.07 -13.11
CA GLY A 527 -13.91 37.17 -13.94
C GLY A 527 -13.36 35.75 -14.07
N ALA A 528 -12.29 35.38 -13.35
CA ALA A 528 -11.89 34.00 -13.12
C ALA A 528 -12.33 33.53 -11.73
N CYS A 529 -12.07 32.26 -11.44
CA CYS A 529 -12.15 31.73 -10.08
C CYS A 529 -11.00 32.24 -9.19
N ASP A 530 -11.22 32.18 -7.87
CA ASP A 530 -10.25 32.61 -6.85
C ASP A 530 -9.76 31.39 -6.05
N VAL A 531 -8.50 31.39 -5.63
CA VAL A 531 -7.92 30.41 -4.72
C VAL A 531 -7.60 31.05 -3.37
N THR A 532 -7.71 30.27 -2.30
CA THR A 532 -7.39 30.71 -0.93
C THR A 532 -6.10 30.04 -0.46
N SER A 533 -5.19 30.82 0.11
CA SER A 533 -3.93 30.34 0.69
C SER A 533 -4.11 29.66 2.05
N ALA A 534 -3.05 29.00 2.54
CA ALA A 534 -2.95 28.63 3.95
C ALA A 534 -2.92 29.89 4.85
N VAL A 535 -3.22 29.70 6.14
CA VAL A 535 -3.14 30.78 7.13
C VAL A 535 -1.68 31.11 7.44
N PHE A 536 -1.36 32.40 7.42
CA PHE A 536 -0.07 32.95 7.82
C PHE A 536 -0.21 33.66 9.17
N THR A 537 0.76 33.46 10.07
CA THR A 537 0.77 34.07 11.40
C THR A 537 1.86 35.13 11.49
N ILE A 538 1.48 36.36 11.80
CA ILE A 538 2.39 37.44 12.19
C ILE A 538 2.50 37.43 13.72
N ASP A 539 3.70 37.19 14.23
CA ASP A 539 3.96 37.18 15.67
C ASP A 539 3.97 38.60 16.27
N GLY A 540 3.41 38.71 17.48
CA GLY A 540 3.40 39.88 18.34
C GLY A 540 4.66 40.06 19.20
N SER A 541 5.53 39.06 19.26
CA SER A 541 6.62 38.98 20.25
C SER A 541 7.98 39.54 19.80
N SER A 542 8.10 40.13 18.61
CA SER A 542 9.38 40.68 18.16
C SER A 542 9.77 41.94 18.94
N ASN A 543 10.67 41.77 19.91
CA ASN A 543 11.25 42.84 20.74
C ASN A 543 12.19 43.79 19.96
N GLY A 544 12.35 43.63 18.65
CA GLY A 544 13.28 44.44 17.85
C GLY A 544 14.77 44.24 18.18
N ILE A 545 15.11 43.27 19.04
CA ILE A 545 16.49 42.85 19.35
C ILE A 545 16.80 41.60 18.55
N ASN A 546 17.81 41.67 17.68
CA ASN A 546 18.37 40.52 17.00
C ASN A 546 19.79 40.27 17.51
N ASP A 547 19.94 39.25 18.35
CA ASP A 547 21.21 38.85 18.94
C ASP A 547 21.77 37.56 18.31
N SER A 548 21.27 37.17 17.13
CA SER A 548 21.74 35.97 16.41
C SER A 548 23.20 36.07 15.97
N GLN A 549 23.72 37.30 15.79
CA GLN A 549 25.10 37.57 15.39
C GLN A 549 26.01 38.01 16.55
N LYS A 550 25.52 37.92 17.81
CA LYS A 550 26.28 38.34 18.99
C LYS A 550 27.61 37.61 19.09
N VAL A 551 28.65 38.30 19.53
CA VAL A 551 29.96 37.73 19.83
C VAL A 551 30.29 38.06 21.28
N ILE A 552 30.47 37.03 22.09
CA ILE A 552 30.92 37.15 23.48
C ILE A 552 32.34 36.59 23.56
N VAL A 553 33.26 37.37 24.12
CA VAL A 553 34.64 36.97 24.40
C VAL A 553 34.81 36.94 25.92
N ASN A 554 35.30 35.83 26.44
CA ASN A 554 35.61 35.64 27.87
C ASN A 554 36.92 36.37 28.26
N GLU A 555 37.11 36.66 29.55
CA GLU A 555 38.42 37.10 30.06
C GLU A 555 39.44 35.94 30.13
N TYR A 556 40.74 36.18 30.28
CA TYR A 556 41.79 35.13 30.31
C TYR A 556 42.52 35.01 31.66
N CYS A 557 42.52 33.82 32.28
CA CYS A 557 43.17 33.53 33.58
C CYS A 557 43.00 34.69 34.62
N GLY A 558 41.82 35.36 34.64
CA GLY A 558 41.46 36.44 35.57
C GLY A 558 41.90 37.88 35.20
N SER A 559 42.24 38.16 33.94
CA SER A 559 42.79 39.45 33.50
C SER A 559 41.79 40.61 33.28
N GLY A 560 40.48 40.36 33.19
CA GLY A 560 39.45 41.39 33.00
C GLY A 560 39.28 41.94 31.58
N ASP A 561 39.53 41.15 30.55
CA ASP A 561 39.57 41.55 29.12
C ASP A 561 38.40 41.02 28.26
N GLY A 562 37.30 40.59 28.86
CA GLY A 562 36.12 40.07 28.15
C GLY A 562 35.29 41.13 27.40
N SER A 563 34.39 40.71 26.49
CA SER A 563 33.53 41.60 25.70
C SER A 563 32.22 40.96 25.21
N ILE A 564 31.23 41.77 24.84
CA ILE A 564 29.96 41.42 24.19
C ILE A 564 29.72 42.40 23.04
N THR A 565 29.69 41.92 21.80
CA THR A 565 29.62 42.76 20.59
C THR A 565 28.61 42.23 19.55
N LYS A 566 28.32 43.01 18.50
CA LYS A 566 27.55 42.61 17.30
C LYS A 566 26.08 42.23 17.53
N ILE A 567 25.46 42.78 18.57
CA ILE A 567 24.01 42.70 18.72
C ILE A 567 23.36 43.78 17.87
N ILE A 568 22.33 43.45 17.09
CA ILE A 568 21.57 44.40 16.27
C ILE A 568 20.30 44.76 17.02
N VAL A 569 20.02 46.06 17.13
CA VAL A 569 18.77 46.58 17.70
C VAL A 569 18.11 47.44 16.65
N ALA A 570 16.84 47.15 16.34
CA ALA A 570 16.07 47.88 15.33
C ALA A 570 15.94 49.37 15.68
N ASN A 571 15.80 50.21 14.66
CA ASN A 571 15.57 51.67 14.78
C ASN A 571 16.68 52.46 15.52
N ASN A 572 17.91 51.94 15.61
CA ASN A 572 19.05 52.60 16.30
C ASN A 572 18.72 53.07 17.73
N LEU A 573 17.89 52.30 18.44
CA LEU A 573 17.56 52.61 19.83
C LEU A 573 18.84 52.59 20.69
N THR A 574 19.04 53.63 21.49
CA THR A 574 20.18 53.78 22.40
C THR A 574 20.20 52.68 23.46
N ARG A 575 21.37 52.12 23.76
CA ARG A 575 21.56 51.04 24.73
C ARG A 575 22.14 51.53 26.05
N ILE A 576 21.72 50.90 27.14
CA ILE A 576 22.36 51.02 28.44
C ILE A 576 22.63 49.61 28.96
N TRP A 577 23.90 49.29 29.18
CA TRP A 577 24.37 48.01 29.72
C TRP A 577 24.41 48.02 31.24
N TYR A 578 23.98 46.92 31.82
CA TYR A 578 23.92 46.67 33.25
C TYR A 578 24.66 45.37 33.59
N ASN A 579 25.28 45.31 34.77
CA ASN A 579 25.73 44.05 35.36
C ASN A 579 24.59 43.34 36.12
N ALA A 580 24.88 42.16 36.69
CA ALA A 580 23.94 41.38 37.50
C ALA A 580 23.37 42.12 38.72
N SER A 581 24.12 43.10 39.26
CA SER A 581 23.72 43.95 40.39
C SER A 581 22.84 45.15 39.96
N ASN A 582 22.46 45.21 38.67
CA ASN A 582 21.74 46.32 38.04
C ASN A 582 22.52 47.65 38.02
N GLU A 583 23.84 47.61 38.09
CA GLU A 583 24.69 48.79 37.96
C GLU A 583 25.03 49.03 36.49
N VAL A 584 25.00 50.30 36.06
CA VAL A 584 25.34 50.66 34.69
C VAL A 584 26.84 50.47 34.46
N VAL A 585 27.20 49.68 33.45
CA VAL A 585 28.60 49.37 33.11
C VAL A 585 29.06 49.97 31.78
N SER A 586 28.13 50.31 30.88
CA SER A 586 28.43 50.99 29.61
C SER A 586 27.15 51.54 28.96
N THR A 587 27.29 52.49 28.04
CA THR A 587 26.23 52.97 27.13
C THR A 587 26.61 52.83 25.66
N ALA A 588 27.75 52.19 25.37
CA ALA A 588 28.18 51.92 24.01
C ALA A 588 27.36 50.78 23.37
N ASP A 589 27.36 50.73 22.03
CA ASP A 589 26.67 49.67 21.28
C ASP A 589 27.21 48.28 21.65
N ASP A 590 28.52 48.19 21.87
CA ASP A 590 29.29 47.01 22.26
C ASP A 590 29.85 47.19 23.70
N LEU A 591 29.87 46.13 24.49
CA LEU A 591 30.48 46.09 25.85
C LEU A 591 31.88 45.46 25.76
N ILE A 592 32.94 46.16 26.18
CA ILE A 592 34.34 45.68 26.03
C ILE A 592 35.11 45.93 27.34
N GLY A 593 36.03 45.04 27.70
CA GLY A 593 36.96 45.18 28.83
C GLY A 593 36.32 44.88 30.18
N VAL A 594 35.59 43.77 30.26
CA VAL A 594 34.86 43.37 31.48
C VAL A 594 35.35 42.04 32.04
N LYS A 595 35.24 41.87 33.36
CA LYS A 595 35.50 40.61 34.05
C LYS A 595 34.40 39.58 33.81
N GLU A 596 34.61 38.35 34.26
CA GLU A 596 33.56 37.35 34.29
C GLU A 596 32.34 37.85 35.06
N GLY A 597 31.15 37.61 34.51
CA GLY A 597 29.91 38.17 35.04
C GLY A 597 28.75 38.09 34.06
N ILE A 598 27.57 38.44 34.57
CA ILE A 598 26.34 38.50 33.79
C ILE A 598 26.02 39.96 33.48
N TYR A 599 25.72 40.22 32.21
CA TYR A 599 25.41 41.54 31.67
C TYR A 599 24.11 41.51 30.87
N TYR A 600 23.35 42.60 30.86
CA TYR A 600 22.21 42.78 29.97
C TYR A 600 22.11 44.24 29.58
N PHE A 601 21.39 44.57 28.51
CA PHE A 601 21.10 45.96 28.17
C PHE A 601 19.60 46.22 28.06
N ARG A 602 19.24 47.50 28.18
CA ARG A 602 17.92 48.00 27.80
C ARG A 602 18.07 48.94 26.61
N ALA A 603 17.13 48.86 25.67
CA ALA A 603 17.12 49.71 24.49
C ALA A 603 15.73 50.36 24.30
N GLY A 604 15.73 51.65 23.98
CA GLY A 604 14.49 52.44 23.77
C GLY A 604 14.06 53.26 24.99
N THR A 605 12.88 53.90 24.90
CA THR A 605 12.33 54.79 25.95
C THR A 605 10.82 54.61 26.11
N GLY A 606 10.31 54.77 27.33
CA GLY A 606 8.87 54.77 27.62
C GLY A 606 8.23 53.40 27.37
N ASN A 607 7.08 53.38 26.69
CA ASN A 607 6.30 52.15 26.46
C ASN A 607 6.93 51.18 25.42
N CYS A 608 8.07 51.55 24.82
CA CYS A 608 8.86 50.73 23.88
C CYS A 608 10.32 50.61 24.40
N GLU A 609 10.47 50.42 25.71
CA GLU A 609 11.75 49.99 26.33
C GLU A 609 11.81 48.46 26.30
N VAL A 610 12.77 47.91 25.56
CA VAL A 610 13.00 46.48 25.45
C VAL A 610 14.25 46.07 26.20
N ARG A 611 14.14 45.03 27.02
CA ARG A 611 15.26 44.46 27.79
C ARG A 611 15.81 43.26 27.04
N SER A 612 17.13 43.22 26.83
CA SER A 612 17.80 42.06 26.26
C SER A 612 17.72 40.85 27.18
N ASN A 613 18.10 39.69 26.65
CA ASN A 613 18.47 38.55 27.50
C ASN A 613 19.73 38.87 28.31
N ASN A 614 19.98 38.05 29.32
CA ASN A 614 21.25 38.05 30.05
C ASN A 614 22.35 37.40 29.19
N TYR A 615 23.49 38.06 29.08
CA TYR A 615 24.70 37.62 28.41
C TYR A 615 25.78 37.35 29.47
N THR A 616 26.45 36.21 29.38
CA THR A 616 27.46 35.81 30.38
C THR A 616 28.83 35.89 29.75
N VAL A 617 29.71 36.71 30.33
CA VAL A 617 31.15 36.69 30.07
C VAL A 617 31.76 35.74 31.09
N GLY A 618 32.46 34.71 30.66
CA GLY A 618 33.18 33.79 31.55
C GLY A 618 34.66 34.15 31.66
N ASN A 619 35.39 33.36 32.46
CA ASN A 619 36.85 33.35 32.50
C ASN A 619 37.40 32.11 31.80
N THR A 620 38.30 32.32 30.84
CA THR A 620 38.99 31.29 30.07
C THR A 620 40.27 30.91 30.80
N ILE A 621 40.29 29.73 31.41
CA ILE A 621 41.48 29.12 31.99
C ILE A 621 42.14 28.23 30.92
N ILE A 622 43.43 28.44 30.63
CA ILE A 622 44.18 27.52 29.78
C ILE A 622 44.51 26.27 30.60
N THR A 623 43.90 25.15 30.22
CA THR A 623 44.15 23.85 30.84
C THR A 623 44.97 23.01 29.88
N TYR A 624 46.19 22.64 30.25
CA TYR A 624 46.97 21.67 29.49
C TYR A 624 46.44 20.27 29.74
N LYS A 625 45.98 19.58 28.71
CA LYS A 625 45.52 18.20 28.84
C LYS A 625 46.04 17.38 27.69
N ALA A 626 46.60 16.21 27.97
CA ALA A 626 47.00 15.31 26.91
C ALA A 626 45.74 14.85 26.16
N ARG A 627 45.71 15.07 24.85
CA ARG A 627 44.58 14.68 23.98
C ARG A 627 44.76 13.28 23.45
N THR A 628 45.96 12.99 22.97
CA THR A 628 46.26 11.72 22.35
C THR A 628 47.49 11.16 23.01
N VAL A 629 47.27 10.06 23.69
CA VAL A 629 48.30 9.35 24.42
C VAL A 629 48.34 7.93 23.87
N ASN A 630 49.52 7.54 23.41
CA ASN A 630 49.77 6.16 23.07
C ASN A 630 50.40 5.48 24.28
N GLN A 631 49.63 4.60 24.91
CA GLN A 631 50.12 3.77 26.01
C GLN A 631 50.40 2.37 25.47
N ILE A 632 51.64 1.94 25.63
CA ILE A 632 52.06 0.57 25.33
C ILE A 632 51.98 -0.20 26.65
N PRO A 633 51.09 -1.20 26.77
CA PRO A 633 51.03 -2.06 27.94
C PRO A 633 52.31 -2.86 28.13
N GLU A 634 52.57 -3.28 29.35
CA GLU A 634 53.56 -4.32 29.66
C GLU A 634 53.12 -5.66 29.05
N THR A 635 53.94 -6.28 28.20
CA THR A 635 53.56 -7.53 27.52
C THR A 635 54.17 -8.77 28.17
N CYS A 636 53.29 -9.71 28.48
CA CYS A 636 53.57 -11.03 29.06
C CYS A 636 54.68 -11.02 30.17
N GLY A 637 54.75 -9.96 31.00
CA GLY A 637 55.65 -9.82 32.18
C GLY A 637 56.97 -9.05 31.99
N ASN A 638 57.20 -8.37 30.85
CA ASN A 638 58.47 -7.68 30.53
C ASN A 638 58.36 -6.16 30.75
N LYS A 639 59.36 -5.47 31.34
CA LYS A 639 59.36 -4.00 31.59
C LYS A 639 59.50 -3.14 30.31
N ASN A 640 58.57 -3.28 29.38
CA ASN A 640 58.56 -2.60 28.08
C ASN A 640 57.36 -1.64 27.90
N GLY A 641 56.64 -1.34 28.98
CA GLY A 641 55.51 -0.43 28.95
C GLY A 641 55.96 1.02 28.72
N SER A 642 55.11 1.83 28.06
CA SER A 642 55.44 3.22 27.73
C SER A 642 54.19 4.11 27.68
N VAL A 643 54.36 5.41 27.94
CA VAL A 643 53.34 6.45 27.75
C VAL A 643 53.91 7.54 26.85
N THR A 644 53.36 7.69 25.64
CA THR A 644 53.78 8.70 24.67
C THR A 644 52.65 9.71 24.45
N ILE A 645 52.88 10.97 24.83
CA ILE A 645 52.00 12.08 24.50
C ILE A 645 52.26 12.50 23.07
N THR A 646 51.23 12.46 22.23
CA THR A 646 51.33 12.75 20.79
C THR A 646 50.56 14.00 20.39
N ALA A 647 49.65 14.47 21.24
CA ALA A 647 48.93 15.73 21.07
C ALA A 647 48.35 16.23 22.40
N TYR A 648 48.12 17.53 22.48
CA TYR A 648 47.43 18.21 23.59
C TYR A 648 46.05 18.69 23.14
N GLU A 649 45.09 18.79 24.07
CA GLU A 649 43.70 19.15 23.76
C GLU A 649 43.57 20.63 23.40
N THR A 650 44.45 21.43 23.99
CA THR A 650 44.45 22.88 23.90
C THR A 650 45.81 23.31 23.36
N GLU A 651 46.76 23.52 24.26
CA GLU A 651 48.11 23.99 24.00
C GLU A 651 49.11 23.01 24.60
N LYS A 652 50.28 22.91 23.97
CA LYS A 652 51.39 22.12 24.50
C LYS A 652 52.06 22.91 25.63
N PRO A 653 52.22 22.32 26.83
CA PRO A 653 53.04 22.93 27.87
C PRO A 653 54.47 23.16 27.40
N ASN A 654 55.09 24.19 27.95
CA ASN A 654 56.48 24.51 27.65
C ASN A 654 57.45 23.66 28.50
N ARG A 655 56.98 23.06 29.60
CA ARG A 655 57.75 22.21 30.52
C ARG A 655 56.90 21.08 31.11
N PHE A 656 57.55 19.95 31.44
CA PHE A 656 56.94 18.69 31.86
C PHE A 656 57.62 18.07 33.09
N GLU A 657 56.83 17.44 33.97
CA GLU A 657 57.32 16.59 35.06
C GLU A 657 56.41 15.38 35.29
N TRP A 658 57.01 14.18 35.35
CA TRP A 658 56.34 12.90 35.60
C TRP A 658 56.62 12.39 37.01
N PHE A 659 55.57 11.97 37.70
CA PHE A 659 55.63 11.41 39.04
C PHE A 659 55.06 9.99 39.07
N ASP A 660 55.64 9.09 39.86
CA ASP A 660 55.02 7.79 40.17
C ASP A 660 53.87 7.93 41.18
N GLU A 661 53.18 6.82 41.48
CA GLU A 661 52.07 6.79 42.46
C GLU A 661 52.51 7.18 43.88
N GLN A 662 53.81 7.07 44.21
CA GLN A 662 54.37 7.50 45.49
C GLN A 662 54.77 8.99 45.50
N GLY A 663 54.60 9.69 44.37
CA GLY A 663 54.90 11.11 44.21
C GLY A 663 56.38 11.40 43.95
N ASN A 664 57.19 10.39 43.63
CA ASN A 664 58.58 10.61 43.26
C ASN A 664 58.68 11.03 41.79
N LEU A 665 59.52 12.01 41.49
CA LEU A 665 59.81 12.40 40.11
C LEU A 665 60.55 11.26 39.41
N VAL A 666 59.99 10.74 38.31
CA VAL A 666 60.53 9.62 37.53
C VAL A 666 61.03 10.03 36.14
N SER A 667 60.59 11.19 35.61
CA SER A 667 61.06 11.75 34.35
C SER A 667 60.70 13.24 34.23
N ASP A 668 61.50 14.03 33.53
CA ASP A 668 61.23 15.41 33.13
C ASP A 668 60.97 15.54 31.61
N GLN A 669 60.90 14.41 30.91
CA GLN A 669 60.67 14.35 29.48
C GLN A 669 59.18 14.35 29.17
N GLU A 670 58.82 14.75 27.95
CA GLU A 670 57.44 14.72 27.47
C GLU A 670 56.83 13.29 27.50
N ASN A 671 57.64 12.26 27.24
CA ASN A 671 57.23 10.85 27.14
C ASN A 671 57.93 9.96 28.16
N LEU A 672 57.24 8.94 28.64
CA LEU A 672 57.73 7.92 29.57
C LEU A 672 57.94 6.58 28.83
N LYS A 673 59.12 5.95 28.89
CA LYS A 673 59.46 4.74 28.11
C LYS A 673 60.20 3.67 28.93
N ASP A 674 59.88 2.40 28.68
CA ASP A 674 60.49 1.20 29.30
C ASP A 674 60.25 1.08 30.81
N TYR A 675 59.02 1.33 31.24
CA TYR A 675 58.58 1.24 32.64
C TYR A 675 57.65 0.04 32.88
N PRO A 676 57.64 -0.51 34.10
CA PRO A 676 56.71 -1.57 34.50
C PRO A 676 55.26 -1.07 34.52
N ALA A 677 54.30 -2.00 34.59
CA ALA A 677 52.91 -1.66 34.87
C ALA A 677 52.79 -0.86 36.18
N GLY A 678 51.98 0.21 36.16
CA GLY A 678 51.87 1.16 37.25
C GLY A 678 51.24 2.50 36.83
N LYS A 679 50.96 3.36 37.82
CA LYS A 679 50.35 4.68 37.61
C LYS A 679 51.38 5.81 37.68
N TYR A 680 51.21 6.78 36.77
CA TYR A 680 52.12 7.90 36.58
C TYR A 680 51.35 9.19 36.32
N LYS A 681 51.80 10.32 36.88
CA LYS A 681 51.17 11.64 36.76
C LYS A 681 52.08 12.64 36.05
N LEU A 682 51.56 13.33 35.04
CA LEU A 682 52.26 14.39 34.30
C LEU A 682 51.69 15.78 34.65
N ILE A 683 52.57 16.73 34.99
CA ILE A 683 52.24 18.14 35.23
C ILE A 683 52.86 19.02 34.13
N GLY A 684 52.12 20.05 33.69
CA GLY A 684 52.52 20.97 32.62
C GLY A 684 52.39 22.43 33.01
N TYR A 685 53.30 23.25 32.48
CA TYR A 685 53.46 24.68 32.79
C TYR A 685 53.54 25.49 31.48
N GLY A 686 52.90 26.66 31.40
CA GLY A 686 53.04 27.57 30.23
C GLY A 686 53.26 29.05 30.56
N ASP A 687 53.39 29.87 29.52
CA ASP A 687 54.03 31.20 29.58
C ASP A 687 53.15 32.30 30.21
N THR A 688 51.83 32.12 30.24
CA THR A 688 50.86 33.06 30.85
C THR A 688 50.66 32.83 32.35
N GLY A 689 51.43 31.93 32.97
CA GLY A 689 51.41 31.65 34.40
C GLY A 689 50.36 30.62 34.85
N CYS A 690 49.59 30.04 33.92
CA CYS A 690 48.64 28.99 34.25
C CYS A 690 49.42 27.64 34.36
N GLU A 691 49.22 26.87 35.44
CA GLU A 691 49.82 25.53 35.65
C GLU A 691 48.72 24.53 36.00
N ASN A 692 48.79 23.31 35.44
CA ASN A 692 47.83 22.26 35.77
C ASN A 692 48.34 20.85 35.42
N THR A 693 47.68 19.84 35.98
CA THR A 693 47.94 18.43 35.64
C THR A 693 47.56 18.16 34.17
N VAL A 694 48.51 17.63 33.40
CA VAL A 694 48.34 17.25 31.99
C VAL A 694 47.61 15.92 31.85
N GLY A 695 47.86 15.00 32.77
CA GLY A 695 47.14 13.74 32.86
C GLY A 695 47.72 12.78 33.89
N GLU A 696 46.92 11.79 34.27
CA GLU A 696 47.33 10.63 35.06
C GLU A 696 47.14 9.40 34.16
N PHE A 697 48.16 8.54 34.10
CA PHE A 697 48.30 7.49 33.10
C PHE A 697 48.67 6.18 33.78
N GLU A 698 48.02 5.10 33.36
CA GLU A 698 48.30 3.76 33.87
C GLU A 698 48.90 2.89 32.77
N ILE A 699 50.12 2.41 32.97
CA ILE A 699 50.68 1.34 32.15
C ILE A 699 50.05 0.03 32.64
N LEU A 700 49.25 -0.61 31.79
CA LEU A 700 48.54 -1.86 32.12
C LEU A 700 49.39 -3.09 31.79
N THR A 701 49.08 -4.24 32.37
CA THR A 701 49.60 -5.55 31.96
C THR A 701 48.65 -6.18 30.93
N SER A 702 49.15 -6.63 29.77
CA SER A 702 48.36 -7.38 28.79
C SER A 702 48.30 -8.87 29.14
N GLN A 703 47.09 -9.44 29.24
CA GLN A 703 46.84 -10.86 29.54
C GLN A 703 46.65 -11.67 28.24
N SER A 704 47.10 -12.93 28.23
CA SER A 704 46.90 -13.85 27.09
C SER A 704 45.40 -14.13 26.81
N PRO A 705 45.01 -14.39 25.55
CA PRO A 705 43.62 -14.71 25.21
C PRO A 705 43.16 -16.06 25.81
N THR A 706 41.86 -16.28 25.86
CA THR A 706 41.21 -17.53 26.29
C THR A 706 40.23 -18.02 25.22
N ILE A 707 39.98 -19.33 25.17
CA ILE A 707 39.09 -19.97 24.19
C ILE A 707 37.81 -20.42 24.90
N ASP A 708 36.65 -20.00 24.40
CA ASP A 708 35.34 -20.40 24.90
C ASP A 708 34.66 -21.41 23.95
N TYR A 709 34.26 -22.53 24.55
CA TYR A 709 33.64 -23.68 23.89
C TYR A 709 32.12 -23.77 24.14
N SER A 710 31.50 -22.81 24.83
CA SER A 710 30.09 -22.84 25.25
C SER A 710 29.09 -23.02 24.09
N SER A 711 29.39 -22.42 22.94
CA SER A 711 28.57 -22.51 21.72
C SER A 711 29.16 -23.45 20.67
N PHE A 712 30.21 -24.19 21.02
CA PHE A 712 30.88 -25.12 20.12
C PHE A 712 29.90 -26.20 19.64
N ARG A 713 29.90 -26.41 18.33
CA ARG A 713 29.12 -27.45 17.66
C ARG A 713 30.00 -28.13 16.62
N GLN A 714 29.73 -29.41 16.42
CA GLN A 714 30.43 -30.27 15.48
C GLN A 714 29.44 -30.93 14.52
N TYR A 715 29.86 -31.13 13.28
CA TYR A 715 29.08 -31.73 12.22
C TYR A 715 29.92 -32.80 11.52
N ILE A 716 29.26 -33.88 11.12
CA ILE A 716 29.84 -34.92 10.28
C ILE A 716 29.21 -34.86 8.89
N SER A 717 30.01 -35.07 7.84
CA SER A 717 29.53 -35.18 6.47
C SER A 717 28.61 -36.39 6.29
N CYS A 718 27.79 -36.34 5.24
CA CYS A 718 26.76 -37.35 4.95
C CYS A 718 27.33 -38.75 4.69
N ASP A 719 28.56 -38.83 4.17
CA ASP A 719 29.30 -40.08 3.98
C ASP A 719 30.08 -40.53 5.24
N GLY A 720 29.98 -39.76 6.33
CA GLY A 720 30.63 -40.05 7.59
C GLY A 720 32.15 -39.83 7.60
N LYS A 721 32.74 -39.22 6.54
CA LYS A 721 34.20 -39.16 6.36
C LYS A 721 34.85 -37.91 6.91
N THR A 722 34.19 -36.76 6.82
CA THR A 722 34.77 -35.47 7.19
C THR A 722 33.98 -34.75 8.26
N ILE A 723 34.65 -33.85 8.98
CA ILE A 723 34.14 -33.11 10.12
C ILE A 723 34.23 -31.62 9.84
N SER A 724 33.25 -30.88 10.34
CA SER A 724 33.31 -29.42 10.41
C SER A 724 32.88 -28.95 11.79
N THR A 725 33.41 -27.82 12.25
CA THR A 725 33.03 -27.19 13.51
C THR A 725 32.39 -25.82 13.29
N THR A 726 31.63 -25.35 14.27
CA THR A 726 31.21 -23.95 14.36
C THR A 726 31.10 -23.52 15.82
N GLY A 727 30.99 -22.22 16.06
CA GLY A 727 30.62 -21.67 17.36
C GLY A 727 31.75 -21.53 18.39
N LEU A 728 33.03 -21.64 17.98
CA LEU A 728 34.16 -21.22 18.82
C LEU A 728 34.21 -19.71 18.97
N ILE A 729 34.52 -19.25 20.18
CA ILE A 729 34.65 -17.84 20.52
C ILE A 729 36.00 -17.61 21.19
N ILE A 730 36.74 -16.58 20.77
CA ILE A 730 38.00 -16.17 21.39
C ILE A 730 37.75 -14.94 22.26
N ASN A 731 38.03 -15.08 23.55
CA ASN A 731 37.87 -14.03 24.53
C ASN A 731 39.24 -13.45 24.88
N GLY A 732 39.40 -12.15 24.68
CA GLY A 732 40.64 -11.43 24.95
C GLY A 732 40.55 -10.00 24.42
N THR A 733 41.48 -9.14 24.81
CA THR A 733 41.47 -7.71 24.44
C THR A 733 42.42 -7.37 23.28
N SER A 734 43.17 -8.35 22.76
CA SER A 734 44.34 -8.15 21.88
C SER A 734 44.18 -8.71 20.46
N SER A 735 43.00 -8.58 19.85
CA SER A 735 42.74 -8.90 18.43
C SER A 735 43.55 -8.00 17.46
N PRO A 736 43.94 -8.41 16.23
CA PRO A 736 43.57 -9.64 15.54
C PRO A 736 44.19 -10.91 16.14
N TYR A 737 43.41 -11.99 16.11
CA TYR A 737 43.89 -13.32 16.45
C TYR A 737 44.26 -14.08 15.19
N THR A 738 45.35 -14.82 15.26
CA THR A 738 45.72 -15.82 14.26
C THR A 738 45.48 -17.21 14.83
N PHE A 739 45.00 -18.11 13.96
CA PHE A 739 44.58 -19.46 14.33
C PHE A 739 45.44 -20.48 13.63
N LYS A 740 45.76 -21.54 14.37
CA LYS A 740 46.43 -22.70 13.81
C LYS A 740 45.87 -23.95 14.46
N TRP A 741 45.14 -24.74 13.67
CA TRP A 741 44.74 -26.09 14.07
C TRP A 741 45.84 -27.07 13.69
N GLN A 742 46.25 -27.90 14.65
CA GLN A 742 47.20 -28.97 14.41
C GLN A 742 46.59 -30.34 14.70
N ASP A 743 46.97 -31.34 13.90
CA ASP A 743 46.70 -32.76 14.18
C ASP A 743 47.66 -33.32 15.25
N GLU A 744 47.51 -34.60 15.60
CA GLU A 744 48.35 -35.26 16.61
C GLU A 744 49.84 -35.34 16.19
N ASP A 745 50.13 -35.31 14.89
CA ASP A 745 51.49 -35.32 14.34
C ASP A 745 52.10 -33.89 14.28
N GLY A 746 51.33 -32.87 14.67
CA GLY A 746 51.74 -31.46 14.66
C GLY A 746 51.62 -30.77 13.29
N ASN A 747 51.03 -31.42 12.29
CA ASN A 747 50.79 -30.80 10.98
C ASN A 747 49.64 -29.80 11.08
N THR A 748 49.75 -28.71 10.33
CA THR A 748 48.68 -27.70 10.30
C THR A 748 47.56 -28.14 9.38
N VAL A 749 46.36 -28.31 9.91
CA VAL A 749 45.18 -28.73 9.15
C VAL A 749 44.27 -27.58 8.76
N SER A 750 44.32 -26.47 9.48
CA SER A 750 43.58 -25.24 9.16
C SER A 750 44.20 -24.03 9.84
N THR A 751 44.07 -22.86 9.21
CA THR A 751 44.39 -21.55 9.81
C THR A 751 43.14 -20.71 10.05
N LEU A 752 41.97 -21.31 9.94
CA LEU A 752 40.68 -20.69 10.25
C LEU A 752 40.27 -20.99 11.68
N LEU A 753 39.41 -20.15 12.26
CA LEU A 753 38.87 -20.37 13.61
C LEU A 753 38.12 -21.70 13.71
N ASN A 754 37.33 -22.02 12.68
CA ASN A 754 36.60 -23.28 12.57
C ASN A 754 37.19 -24.16 11.47
N ILE A 755 37.28 -25.46 11.74
CA ILE A 755 37.68 -26.46 10.75
C ILE A 755 36.48 -26.85 9.87
N SER A 756 36.72 -27.13 8.59
CA SER A 756 35.70 -27.63 7.68
C SER A 756 36.28 -28.69 6.76
N GLY A 757 35.60 -29.83 6.66
CA GLY A 757 35.94 -30.91 5.74
C GLY A 757 37.20 -31.69 6.09
N VAL A 758 37.66 -31.67 7.34
CA VAL A 758 38.85 -32.42 7.77
C VAL A 758 38.51 -33.86 8.14
N GLU A 759 39.48 -34.78 8.06
CA GLU A 759 39.27 -36.18 8.39
C GLU A 759 39.05 -36.44 9.90
N LYS A 760 38.51 -37.62 10.18
CA LYS A 760 38.71 -38.42 11.41
C LYS A 760 39.99 -38.13 12.21
N GLY A 761 39.99 -37.36 13.30
CA GLY A 761 41.21 -37.20 14.10
C GLY A 761 41.06 -36.41 15.39
N LYS A 762 42.16 -36.23 16.12
CA LYS A 762 42.24 -35.25 17.22
C LYS A 762 42.94 -33.98 16.75
N TYR A 763 42.41 -32.84 17.16
CA TYR A 763 42.96 -31.56 16.76
C TYR A 763 43.05 -30.59 17.94
N THR A 764 44.10 -29.76 17.95
CA THR A 764 44.29 -28.69 18.94
C THR A 764 44.39 -27.34 18.24
N LEU A 765 43.66 -26.34 18.77
CA LEU A 765 43.70 -24.96 18.29
C LEU A 765 44.74 -24.15 19.06
N PHE A 766 45.64 -23.50 18.34
CA PHE A 766 46.55 -22.48 18.85
C PHE A 766 46.04 -21.11 18.44
N VAL A 767 46.03 -20.18 19.39
CA VAL A 767 45.58 -18.80 19.18
C VAL A 767 46.68 -17.85 19.60
N THR A 768 47.11 -17.01 18.66
CA THR A 768 48.11 -15.95 18.90
C THR A 768 47.45 -14.61 18.71
N ASP A 769 47.63 -13.72 19.67
CA ASP A 769 47.12 -12.35 19.63
C ASP A 769 48.09 -11.40 18.91
N LYS A 770 47.71 -10.14 18.73
CA LYS A 770 48.54 -9.14 18.05
C LYS A 770 49.83 -8.77 18.79
N ASN A 771 49.92 -9.10 20.07
CA ASN A 771 51.05 -8.80 20.94
C ASN A 771 51.99 -10.01 21.09
N ASP A 772 51.82 -11.01 20.21
CA ASP A 772 52.55 -12.27 20.19
C ASP A 772 52.37 -13.14 21.46
N CYS A 773 51.38 -12.86 22.32
CA CYS A 773 51.07 -13.78 23.42
C CYS A 773 50.27 -14.99 22.83
N VAL A 774 50.71 -16.21 23.12
CA VAL A 774 50.16 -17.47 22.57
C VAL A 774 49.38 -18.24 23.66
N VAL A 775 48.18 -18.70 23.33
CA VAL A 775 47.41 -19.66 24.14
C VAL A 775 47.14 -20.94 23.36
N ASN A 776 47.20 -22.07 24.06
CA ASN A 776 46.89 -23.39 23.52
C ASN A 776 45.49 -23.81 23.99
N GLY A 777 44.65 -24.22 23.05
CA GLY A 777 43.33 -24.77 23.30
C GLY A 777 43.34 -26.21 23.79
N GLU A 778 42.16 -26.74 24.06
CA GLU A 778 41.98 -28.15 24.40
C GLU A 778 42.14 -29.02 23.13
N THR A 779 42.63 -30.25 23.30
CA THR A 779 42.62 -31.25 22.23
C THR A 779 41.23 -31.83 22.10
N ILE A 780 40.59 -31.62 20.94
CA ILE A 780 39.25 -32.16 20.64
C ILE A 780 39.40 -33.47 19.88
N ASP A 781 38.82 -34.55 20.42
CA ASP A 781 38.83 -35.88 19.81
C ASP A 781 37.55 -36.13 19.00
N PHE A 782 37.67 -36.15 17.67
CA PHE A 782 36.55 -36.45 16.78
C PHE A 782 36.50 -37.93 16.35
N SER A 783 37.38 -38.78 16.87
CA SER A 783 37.46 -40.21 16.50
C SER A 783 36.23 -41.02 16.95
N GLN A 784 35.54 -40.57 18.01
CA GLN A 784 34.39 -41.25 18.61
C GLN A 784 33.04 -40.86 18.00
N LEU A 785 33.01 -39.99 16.99
CA LEU A 785 31.76 -39.62 16.29
C LEU A 785 31.20 -40.82 15.53
N ILE A 786 30.17 -41.44 16.12
CA ILE A 786 29.50 -42.64 15.60
C ILE A 786 28.95 -42.35 14.20
N SER A 787 29.47 -43.08 13.22
CA SER A 787 28.91 -43.15 11.88
C SER A 787 27.62 -43.96 11.92
N SER A 788 26.48 -43.29 11.96
CA SER A 788 25.32 -43.86 11.28
C SER A 788 24.96 -42.89 10.18
N ALA A 789 25.25 -43.27 8.93
CA ALA A 789 24.50 -42.72 7.81
C ALA A 789 23.01 -42.86 8.15
N LEU A 790 22.18 -41.91 7.71
CA LEU A 790 20.73 -41.99 7.93
C LEU A 790 20.22 -43.33 7.36
N GLU A 791 19.93 -44.30 8.23
CA GLU A 791 19.40 -45.60 7.80
C GLU A 791 17.90 -45.44 7.70
N VAL A 792 17.41 -45.33 6.47
CA VAL A 792 15.99 -45.16 6.17
C VAL A 792 15.41 -46.52 5.79
N PRO A 793 14.59 -47.16 6.65
CA PRO A 793 13.94 -48.41 6.28
C PRO A 793 13.02 -48.21 5.08
N ASN A 794 12.99 -49.19 4.19
CA ASN A 794 12.11 -49.19 3.02
C ASN A 794 10.84 -50.02 3.23
N ALA A 795 10.60 -50.53 4.44
CA ALA A 795 9.39 -51.25 4.80
C ALA A 795 9.00 -51.06 6.28
N ILE A 796 7.70 -51.15 6.56
CA ILE A 796 7.11 -51.26 7.90
C ILE A 796 6.01 -52.33 7.91
N SER A 797 5.78 -52.96 9.05
CA SER A 797 4.71 -53.95 9.28
C SER A 797 3.84 -53.54 10.47
N PRO A 798 2.95 -52.53 10.33
CA PRO A 798 2.08 -52.06 11.40
C PRO A 798 0.96 -53.06 11.69
N ASN A 799 1.31 -54.17 12.33
CA ASN A 799 0.44 -55.29 12.74
C ASN A 799 0.24 -55.36 14.27
N GLY A 800 0.96 -54.54 15.04
CA GLY A 800 0.86 -54.43 16.49
C GLY A 800 1.67 -55.45 17.28
N ASP A 801 2.64 -56.14 16.65
CA ASP A 801 3.50 -57.13 17.32
C ASP A 801 4.75 -56.53 18.00
N GLY A 802 4.95 -55.21 17.87
CA GLY A 802 6.09 -54.48 18.42
C GLY A 802 7.31 -54.47 17.50
N VAL A 803 7.24 -55.09 16.31
CA VAL A 803 8.36 -55.23 15.36
C VAL A 803 8.03 -54.48 14.08
N ASN A 804 8.82 -53.45 13.76
CA ASN A 804 8.65 -52.60 12.57
C ASN A 804 7.23 -51.98 12.45
N ASP A 805 6.52 -51.78 13.56
CA ASP A 805 5.23 -51.09 13.58
C ASP A 805 5.35 -49.61 13.18
N TYR A 806 6.54 -49.05 13.35
CA TYR A 806 6.87 -47.67 13.06
C TYR A 806 7.99 -47.58 12.04
N TRP A 807 8.00 -46.49 11.28
CA TRP A 807 9.11 -46.13 10.41
C TRP A 807 10.22 -45.52 11.26
N GLU A 808 11.05 -46.37 11.87
CA GLU A 808 12.16 -45.93 12.72
C GLU A 808 13.40 -45.64 11.88
N ILE A 809 13.80 -44.37 11.80
CA ILE A 809 14.98 -43.93 11.04
C ILE A 809 16.17 -43.78 12.00
N LYS A 810 17.23 -44.56 11.83
CA LYS A 810 18.42 -44.44 12.69
C LYS A 810 19.31 -43.28 12.28
N GLY A 811 19.91 -42.62 13.27
CA GLY A 811 20.77 -41.45 13.05
C GLY A 811 20.01 -40.13 12.90
N VAL A 812 18.68 -40.16 12.98
CA VAL A 812 17.80 -39.01 12.77
C VAL A 812 17.95 -37.93 13.85
N GLN A 813 18.38 -38.30 15.07
CA GLN A 813 18.64 -37.38 16.18
C GLN A 813 19.77 -36.37 15.89
N ASN A 814 20.62 -36.67 14.91
CA ASN A 814 21.68 -35.76 14.47
C ASN A 814 21.14 -34.61 13.59
N TYR A 815 19.86 -34.66 13.21
CA TYR A 815 19.22 -33.71 12.29
C TYR A 815 17.93 -33.09 12.88
N PRO A 816 18.03 -32.35 14.00
CA PRO A 816 16.85 -31.79 14.70
C PRO A 816 16.07 -30.75 13.88
N LEU A 817 16.63 -30.26 12.77
CA LEU A 817 15.99 -29.30 11.87
C LEU A 817 15.43 -29.93 10.58
N GLY A 818 15.61 -31.25 10.37
CA GLY A 818 15.21 -31.92 9.13
C GLY A 818 13.70 -32.07 8.95
N ASP A 819 13.24 -32.05 7.70
CA ASP A 819 11.84 -32.28 7.30
C ASP A 819 11.68 -33.71 6.75
N PHE A 820 10.66 -34.45 7.21
CA PHE A 820 10.41 -35.85 6.85
C PHE A 820 8.97 -36.01 6.37
N SER A 821 8.76 -36.47 5.14
CA SER A 821 7.43 -36.61 4.52
C SER A 821 7.24 -37.99 3.92
N ILE A 822 6.00 -38.50 3.91
CA ILE A 822 5.59 -39.70 3.14
C ILE A 822 4.38 -39.36 2.26
N PHE A 823 4.38 -39.87 1.05
CA PHE A 823 3.38 -39.65 0.02
C PHE A 823 2.79 -40.97 -0.48
N ALA A 824 1.49 -40.97 -0.76
CA ALA A 824 0.82 -42.07 -1.45
C ALA A 824 1.13 -42.07 -2.96
N ARG A 825 0.69 -43.12 -3.65
CA ARG A 825 0.95 -43.32 -5.10
C ARG A 825 0.40 -42.19 -5.99
N ASP A 826 -0.67 -41.53 -5.56
CA ASP A 826 -1.29 -40.40 -6.26
C ASP A 826 -0.59 -39.05 -5.98
N GLY A 827 0.47 -39.04 -5.16
CA GLY A 827 1.20 -37.83 -4.78
C GLY A 827 0.64 -37.10 -3.55
N SER A 828 -0.44 -37.59 -2.93
CA SER A 828 -0.96 -37.02 -1.69
C SER A 828 -0.02 -37.27 -0.51
N ARG A 829 0.27 -36.25 0.31
CA ARG A 829 1.12 -36.39 1.49
C ARG A 829 0.34 -37.00 2.65
N VAL A 830 0.76 -38.18 3.10
CA VAL A 830 0.12 -38.96 4.17
C VAL A 830 0.83 -38.86 5.52
N PHE A 831 2.03 -38.27 5.56
CA PHE A 831 2.77 -38.02 6.81
C PHE A 831 3.74 -36.84 6.66
N TYR A 832 3.96 -36.10 7.75
CA TYR A 832 4.96 -35.04 7.86
C TYR A 832 5.48 -34.90 9.31
N SER A 833 6.78 -34.67 9.48
CA SER A 833 7.43 -34.39 10.77
C SER A 833 8.67 -33.50 10.62
N LYS A 834 8.92 -32.60 11.57
CA LYS A 834 10.13 -31.78 11.68
C LYS A 834 10.99 -32.27 12.85
N GLY A 835 12.29 -32.52 12.61
CA GLY A 835 13.23 -33.11 13.58
C GLY A 835 12.90 -34.56 13.98
N TYR A 836 11.97 -35.20 13.26
CA TYR A 836 11.51 -36.59 13.42
C TYR A 836 11.10 -37.02 14.85
N ALA A 837 10.42 -36.15 15.59
CA ALA A 837 10.03 -36.43 16.97
C ALA A 837 8.96 -37.55 17.14
N LYS A 838 8.20 -37.85 16.08
CA LYS A 838 7.16 -38.89 16.05
C LYS A 838 7.34 -39.77 14.82
N PRO A 839 7.70 -41.05 14.97
CA PRO A 839 7.78 -41.99 13.85
C PRO A 839 6.43 -42.21 13.17
N PHE A 840 6.44 -42.44 11.85
CA PHE A 840 5.23 -42.80 11.12
C PHE A 840 4.76 -44.21 11.47
N ASN A 841 3.46 -44.40 11.68
CA ASN A 841 2.86 -45.65 12.18
C ASN A 841 1.95 -46.37 11.16
N GLY A 842 1.90 -45.92 9.90
CA GLY A 842 1.03 -46.53 8.88
C GLY A 842 -0.44 -46.09 8.92
N PHE A 843 -0.79 -45.03 9.65
CA PHE A 843 -2.13 -44.44 9.68
C PHE A 843 -2.17 -43.05 9.03
N PHE A 844 -3.28 -42.73 8.40
CA PHE A 844 -3.57 -41.38 7.90
C PHE A 844 -5.01 -40.99 8.27
N ASN A 845 -5.18 -39.85 8.93
CA ASN A 845 -6.48 -39.38 9.45
C ASN A 845 -7.24 -40.43 10.28
N GLY A 846 -6.51 -41.16 11.13
CA GLY A 846 -7.06 -42.21 12.00
C GLY A 846 -7.45 -43.50 11.28
N LYS A 847 -7.25 -43.59 9.95
CA LYS A 847 -7.52 -44.79 9.15
C LYS A 847 -6.24 -45.51 8.79
N THR A 848 -6.32 -46.84 8.82
CA THR A 848 -5.26 -47.74 8.37
C THR A 848 -4.99 -47.55 6.88
N LEU A 849 -3.74 -47.28 6.51
CA LEU A 849 -3.35 -47.14 5.11
C LEU A 849 -3.27 -48.51 4.41
N PRO A 850 -3.69 -48.66 3.14
CA PRO A 850 -3.57 -49.92 2.40
C PRO A 850 -2.14 -50.48 2.36
N THR A 851 -2.01 -51.81 2.33
CA THR A 851 -0.75 -52.49 2.02
C THR A 851 -0.29 -52.06 0.61
N GLY A 852 0.94 -51.61 0.48
CA GLY A 852 1.43 -51.06 -0.79
C GLY A 852 2.68 -50.21 -0.65
N VAL A 853 3.13 -49.67 -1.78
CA VAL A 853 4.33 -48.83 -1.87
C VAL A 853 3.95 -47.35 -1.76
N TYR A 854 4.60 -46.67 -0.83
CA TYR A 854 4.57 -45.22 -0.59
C TYR A 854 5.94 -44.63 -0.92
N TYR A 855 6.05 -43.30 -0.94
CA TYR A 855 7.30 -42.60 -1.25
C TYR A 855 7.64 -41.63 -0.13
N TYR A 856 8.88 -41.65 0.35
CA TYR A 856 9.34 -40.67 1.33
C TYR A 856 10.21 -39.59 0.68
N VAL A 857 10.19 -38.40 1.28
CA VAL A 857 11.09 -37.29 0.97
C VAL A 857 11.61 -36.72 2.29
N ILE A 858 12.93 -36.64 2.43
CA ILE A 858 13.64 -36.18 3.62
C ILE A 858 14.59 -35.05 3.22
N ASP A 859 14.41 -33.88 3.81
CA ASP A 859 15.33 -32.75 3.68
C ASP A 859 16.00 -32.48 5.02
N LEU A 860 17.28 -32.86 5.16
CA LEU A 860 18.03 -32.73 6.41
C LEU A 860 18.47 -31.29 6.73
N LYS A 861 18.21 -30.32 5.84
CA LYS A 861 18.70 -28.93 5.94
C LYS A 861 20.23 -28.84 6.09
N THR A 862 20.93 -29.78 5.48
CA THR A 862 22.39 -29.86 5.38
C THR A 862 22.80 -29.90 3.91
N SER A 863 24.10 -29.96 3.64
CA SER A 863 24.63 -30.17 2.28
C SER A 863 24.31 -31.56 1.68
N CYS A 864 23.60 -32.43 2.41
CA CYS A 864 23.26 -33.79 1.95
C CYS A 864 22.21 -33.84 0.82
N GLY A 865 21.60 -32.72 0.45
CA GLY A 865 20.50 -32.68 -0.51
C GLY A 865 19.23 -33.36 0.01
N VAL A 866 18.19 -33.34 -0.82
CA VAL A 866 16.91 -33.99 -0.51
C VAL A 866 17.03 -35.49 -0.80
N GLN A 867 16.80 -36.34 0.21
CA GLN A 867 16.76 -37.79 0.06
C GLN A 867 15.34 -38.25 -0.24
N SER A 868 15.19 -39.22 -1.14
CA SER A 868 13.88 -39.79 -1.48
C SER A 868 14.00 -41.29 -1.75
N GLY A 869 12.92 -42.02 -1.49
CA GLY A 869 12.87 -43.46 -1.75
C GLY A 869 11.47 -44.04 -1.54
N SER A 870 11.36 -45.36 -1.63
CA SER A 870 10.10 -46.08 -1.41
C SER A 870 9.98 -46.61 0.01
N LEU A 871 8.78 -46.56 0.58
CA LEU A 871 8.40 -47.20 1.84
C LEU A 871 7.25 -48.16 1.60
N THR A 872 7.46 -49.45 1.84
CA THR A 872 6.44 -50.49 1.66
C THR A 872 5.73 -50.76 2.97
N ILE A 873 4.41 -50.62 3.00
CA ILE A 873 3.60 -51.05 4.14
C ILE A 873 3.19 -52.50 3.90
N LEU A 874 3.61 -53.39 4.81
CA LEU A 874 3.30 -54.82 4.86
C LEU A 874 2.33 -55.10 6.03
N ARG A 875 1.61 -56.23 5.99
CA ARG A 875 0.78 -56.70 7.10
C ARG A 875 0.84 -58.20 7.23
#